data_AF-A0A5E4F797-F1
#
_entry.id   AF-A0A5E4F797-F1
#
_cell.length_a   1.000
_cell.length_b   1.000
_cell.length_c   1.000
_cell.angle_alpha   90.00
_cell.angle_beta   90.00
_cell.angle_gamma   90.00
#
_symmetry.space_group_name_H-M   'P 1'
#
loop_
_entity.id
_entity.type
_entity.pdbx_description
1 polymer ?
#
loop_
_entity_poly.entity_id
_entity_poly.type
_entity_poly.pdbx_seq_one_letter_code
_entity_poly.pdbx_strand_id
1 'polypeptide(L)'
;MGSKWRKAKLALGLNTCLYVPQTRETGEESSPSSNDVAASRFSDAVSSSSMISPTGLGSDCRPTTPTPSSSGLRLPKTGTKSSKRTCAICLTTMKTGQGHAIFTAECSHSFHFHCITSNVKHGNQVCPVCRAKWKEIPFQSPASDLSRGISRINPVGWAQDDAWMTVLRQIPPPRIDANRPISSLFHTPEPVIFDDDESLDHQPEVSKKSASVEDSCDNNSIGMIEVKTFPEVPAVQRSASHDNFNVLIHLKAPLTSGRHNSSRNQTLLPVFQNSRVPVDLVTVLDVSGSMAGTKLALLKRAMGFVVQNLGPSDRLSVIAFSSTARRLFPLRRMTETGRQQALQAVNSLVSNGGTNIAEALRKGTKVLVDRKWKNPVCSIILLSDGQDTYTVTSPGGVHPRTDYQLLLPVSIRRNNGAGLQIPVHAFGFGADHDAASMHSISEISGGTFSFIEAEGVIQDAFAQCIGGLLSVVVQELLVRIECVHPSLQLGSIKAGSYRTSMMADARMGSISVGDLYAEEERDFLVTINIPVVASSYEMSLVKVRCVYRDPITKEMVNVEEASEVMIQRPEVVGELIVSMEVDRQRNRLHAAEAMSEARVAAENGDLVGAVSVLESCRRALSESASARAGDRLCASLSAELKEMQERMGNRRAYEESGRAYVLSGLSSHSWQRATARGDSTDSTSLVQSYQTPSMIDMVTRSQTMLLGNPSPRRTLSTTQSFPAKSQPR
;
A
#
# COMPACT_ATOMS: atom_id res chain seq x y z
N MET A 1 20.69 -3.69 -66.77
CA MET A 1 21.96 -4.45 -66.70
C MET A 1 22.17 -4.99 -65.29
N GLY A 2 23.03 -5.99 -65.09
CA GLY A 2 23.43 -6.45 -63.75
C GLY A 2 24.55 -5.57 -63.14
N SER A 3 25.21 -5.93 -62.04
CA SER A 3 25.11 -7.18 -61.24
C SER A 3 25.81 -7.00 -59.88
N LYS A 4 25.58 -7.96 -58.95
CA LYS A 4 26.26 -8.12 -57.63
C LYS A 4 25.85 -7.02 -56.61
N TRP A 5 25.60 -7.32 -55.33
CA TRP A 5 25.93 -8.52 -54.55
C TRP A 5 24.69 -9.24 -53.97
N ARG A 6 24.36 -10.43 -54.50
CA ARG A 6 23.62 -11.47 -53.77
C ARG A 6 24.62 -12.54 -53.27
N LYS A 7 25.51 -12.15 -52.36
CA LYS A 7 26.33 -13.03 -51.51
C LYS A 7 26.55 -12.27 -50.18
N ALA A 8 26.22 -12.78 -48.99
CA ALA A 8 25.69 -14.10 -48.64
C ALA A 8 24.55 -14.00 -47.62
N LYS A 9 23.55 -14.87 -47.74
CA LYS A 9 22.56 -15.18 -46.69
C LYS A 9 22.02 -16.60 -46.88
N LEU A 10 22.94 -17.57 -47.04
CA LEU A 10 22.63 -18.96 -47.38
C LEU A 10 23.54 -19.94 -46.63
N ALA A 11 23.38 -19.98 -45.31
CA ALA A 11 23.80 -21.04 -44.39
C ALA A 11 23.06 -20.81 -43.06
N LEU A 12 22.23 -21.72 -42.52
CA LEU A 12 21.72 -23.01 -43.00
C LEU A 12 20.22 -23.17 -42.63
N GLY A 13 19.48 -23.99 -43.39
CA GLY A 13 18.20 -24.68 -43.04
C GLY A 13 16.98 -23.82 -42.63
N LEU A 14 15.86 -23.74 -43.36
CA LEU A 14 14.89 -24.79 -43.77
C LEU A 14 14.20 -25.49 -42.57
N ASN A 15 12.87 -25.69 -42.54
CA ASN A 15 11.87 -25.74 -43.63
C ASN A 15 10.65 -24.82 -43.44
N THR A 16 9.87 -24.63 -44.52
CA THR A 16 8.58 -23.93 -44.57
C THR A 16 7.45 -24.86 -45.04
N CYS A 17 6.21 -24.56 -44.62
CA CYS A 17 4.98 -25.00 -45.30
C CYS A 17 3.86 -23.96 -45.08
N LEU A 18 3.44 -23.28 -46.14
CA LEU A 18 2.22 -22.48 -46.22
C LEU A 18 1.66 -22.56 -47.66
N TYR A 19 0.34 -22.45 -47.79
CA TYR A 19 -0.40 -22.65 -49.05
C TYR A 19 -1.38 -21.47 -49.28
N VAL A 20 -1.62 -21.07 -50.53
CA VAL A 20 -2.37 -19.85 -50.91
C VAL A 20 -3.15 -20.03 -52.22
N PRO A 21 -4.45 -19.69 -52.26
CA PRO A 21 -5.13 -19.21 -53.48
C PRO A 21 -6.23 -18.12 -53.22
N GLN A 22 -6.83 -17.46 -54.22
CA GLN A 22 -6.20 -16.53 -55.18
C GLN A 22 -7.20 -15.44 -55.67
N THR A 23 -6.66 -14.25 -55.99
CA THR A 23 -7.16 -13.11 -56.80
C THR A 23 -8.51 -13.13 -57.55
N ARG A 24 -9.24 -11.99 -57.49
CA ARG A 24 -9.99 -11.29 -58.58
C ARG A 24 -10.62 -9.98 -58.00
N GLU A 25 -11.06 -8.96 -58.75
CA GLU A 25 -10.49 -8.15 -59.87
C GLU A 25 -11.46 -6.96 -60.17
N THR A 26 -11.04 -5.97 -60.99
CA THR A 26 -11.81 -4.78 -61.48
C THR A 26 -12.22 -3.71 -60.44
N GLY A 27 -12.18 -2.40 -60.71
CA GLY A 27 -11.60 -1.64 -61.84
C GLY A 27 -11.90 -0.12 -61.81
N GLU A 28 -11.01 0.71 -62.41
CA GLU A 28 -11.23 2.06 -63.03
C GLU A 28 -11.84 3.22 -62.16
N GLU A 29 -11.65 4.54 -62.38
CA GLU A 29 -10.72 5.42 -63.15
C GLU A 29 -10.78 6.86 -62.54
N SER A 30 -9.70 7.67 -62.42
CA SER A 30 -9.32 8.79 -63.34
C SER A 30 -8.63 9.96 -62.58
N SER A 31 -8.03 10.94 -63.29
CA SER A 31 -7.37 12.19 -62.79
C SER A 31 -7.05 13.13 -64.00
N PRO A 32 -6.21 14.21 -63.97
CA PRO A 32 -5.74 15.18 -62.94
C PRO A 32 -5.76 16.68 -63.39
N SER A 33 -5.42 17.65 -62.52
CA SER A 33 -4.78 18.97 -62.84
C SER A 33 -4.52 19.77 -61.55
N SER A 34 -3.33 20.22 -61.10
CA SER A 34 -2.16 20.92 -61.69
C SER A 34 -2.24 22.46 -61.68
N ASN A 35 -1.38 23.11 -60.88
CA ASN A 35 -0.68 24.36 -61.23
C ASN A 35 0.50 24.65 -60.28
N ASP A 36 1.49 25.40 -60.78
CA ASP A 36 2.87 25.48 -60.27
C ASP A 36 3.25 26.85 -59.68
N VAL A 37 4.56 27.00 -59.39
CA VAL A 37 5.40 28.22 -59.32
C VAL A 37 5.65 28.81 -57.92
N ALA A 38 6.88 29.15 -57.48
CA ALA A 38 8.23 28.64 -57.80
C ALA A 38 9.26 29.27 -56.82
N ALA A 39 10.25 28.49 -56.36
CA ALA A 39 11.68 28.84 -56.19
C ALA A 39 12.10 30.08 -55.31
N SER A 40 13.35 30.25 -54.86
CA SER A 40 14.61 29.61 -55.25
C SER A 40 15.73 29.73 -54.18
N ARG A 41 16.61 28.70 -54.09
CA ARG A 41 18.10 28.78 -53.97
C ARG A 41 18.74 29.45 -52.71
N PHE A 42 19.92 29.06 -52.20
CA PHE A 42 20.92 28.01 -52.52
C PHE A 42 21.82 27.73 -51.27
N SER A 43 22.48 26.55 -51.23
CA SER A 43 23.90 26.25 -50.87
C SER A 43 24.79 27.25 -50.07
N ASP A 44 25.79 26.85 -49.25
CA ASP A 44 26.31 25.51 -48.85
C ASP A 44 27.34 25.56 -47.68
N ALA A 45 27.72 24.37 -47.18
CA ALA A 45 29.07 23.98 -46.68
C ALA A 45 29.82 24.62 -45.46
N VAL A 46 30.19 23.72 -44.51
CA VAL A 46 31.56 23.49 -43.93
C VAL A 46 32.15 24.41 -42.83
N SER A 47 32.12 23.86 -41.61
CA SER A 47 33.22 23.66 -40.62
C SER A 47 34.14 24.76 -40.03
N SER A 48 34.31 24.61 -38.71
CA SER A 48 35.58 24.71 -37.92
C SER A 48 36.24 26.07 -37.57
N SER A 49 36.02 26.45 -36.30
CA SER A 49 37.07 26.65 -35.27
C SER A 49 37.81 27.99 -35.07
N SER A 50 38.02 28.28 -33.77
CA SER A 50 39.13 29.05 -33.16
C SER A 50 39.09 30.59 -33.10
N MET A 51 38.67 31.08 -31.92
CA MET A 51 39.27 32.17 -31.10
C MET A 51 39.66 33.53 -31.71
N ILE A 52 39.26 34.62 -31.04
CA ILE A 52 40.17 35.67 -30.52
C ILE A 52 39.44 36.62 -29.54
N SER A 53 40.10 36.90 -28.41
CA SER A 53 39.90 38.03 -27.46
C SER A 53 41.23 38.83 -27.45
N PRO A 54 41.43 40.02 -26.79
CA PRO A 54 40.71 40.57 -25.62
C PRO A 54 40.63 42.12 -25.51
N THR A 55 40.16 42.65 -24.36
CA THR A 55 40.63 43.85 -23.57
C THR A 55 39.54 44.27 -22.56
N GLY A 56 39.78 44.76 -21.32
CA GLY A 56 40.95 44.63 -20.42
C GLY A 56 41.39 45.93 -19.71
N LEU A 57 41.28 46.05 -18.36
CA LEU A 57 42.09 46.96 -17.50
C LEU A 57 41.93 46.72 -15.96
N GLY A 58 42.99 46.99 -15.16
CA GLY A 58 43.00 47.10 -13.67
C GLY A 58 43.30 45.79 -12.88
N SER A 59 44.41 45.50 -12.17
CA SER A 59 45.52 46.23 -11.45
C SER A 59 45.35 46.21 -9.90
N ASP A 60 46.34 46.02 -8.98
CA ASP A 60 47.68 45.36 -8.91
C ASP A 60 48.18 45.34 -7.42
N CYS A 61 49.30 44.74 -6.94
CA CYS A 61 49.87 43.37 -7.12
C CYS A 61 51.11 43.09 -6.19
N ARG A 62 51.17 41.91 -5.52
CA ARG A 62 52.40 41.17 -5.05
C ARG A 62 53.33 41.80 -3.94
N PRO A 63 54.51 41.23 -3.55
CA PRO A 63 54.82 39.87 -3.00
C PRO A 63 55.84 39.84 -1.79
N THR A 64 56.22 38.63 -1.27
CA THR A 64 57.61 38.13 -0.92
C THR A 64 57.75 37.18 0.31
N THR A 65 58.92 36.51 0.43
CA THR A 65 59.46 35.55 1.44
C THR A 65 61.00 35.77 1.53
N PRO A 66 61.82 35.34 2.55
CA PRO A 66 61.86 34.01 3.21
C PRO A 66 62.39 33.94 4.70
N THR A 67 62.82 32.74 5.11
CA THR A 67 63.41 32.20 6.40
C THR A 67 64.87 32.66 6.71
N PRO A 68 65.59 32.33 7.85
CA PRO A 68 65.53 31.10 8.70
C PRO A 68 65.95 31.14 10.22
N SER A 69 66.05 29.94 10.84
CA SER A 69 66.78 29.56 12.10
C SER A 69 66.22 30.02 13.46
N SER A 70 66.47 29.38 14.62
CA SER A 70 66.71 27.97 15.08
C SER A 70 66.67 27.98 16.65
N SER A 71 66.76 26.94 17.51
CA SER A 71 66.90 25.46 17.53
C SER A 71 66.48 24.95 18.95
N GLY A 72 66.41 23.64 19.28
CA GLY A 72 65.99 23.23 20.65
C GLY A 72 65.78 21.76 21.11
N LEU A 73 66.52 20.77 20.59
CA LEU A 73 66.76 19.40 21.16
C LEU A 73 65.69 18.68 22.06
N ARG A 74 65.14 17.55 21.58
CA ARG A 74 65.40 16.17 22.10
C ARG A 74 64.72 15.08 21.22
N LEU A 75 65.13 13.81 21.41
CA LEU A 75 64.88 12.61 20.57
C LEU A 75 64.20 11.49 21.41
N PRO A 76 63.72 10.32 20.85
CA PRO A 76 64.00 9.74 19.52
C PRO A 76 62.81 9.05 18.76
N LYS A 77 63.14 8.60 17.52
CA LYS A 77 62.59 7.40 16.79
C LYS A 77 61.14 7.37 16.24
N THR A 78 61.03 7.85 14.99
CA THR A 78 60.56 7.08 13.80
C THR A 78 59.26 6.26 13.87
N GLY A 79 58.22 6.76 13.20
CA GLY A 79 57.12 5.96 12.62
C GLY A 79 56.73 6.54 11.25
N THR A 80 57.09 5.87 10.15
CA THR A 80 56.86 6.37 8.78
C THR A 80 55.41 6.19 8.33
N LYS A 81 54.86 7.24 7.70
CA LYS A 81 53.52 7.20 7.09
C LYS A 81 53.51 6.26 5.87
N SER A 82 52.83 5.13 6.03
CA SER A 82 52.52 4.15 4.99
C SER A 82 51.01 3.88 5.07
N SER A 83 50.22 3.69 4.03
CA SER A 83 50.23 3.90 2.59
C SER A 83 48.78 3.59 2.15
N LYS A 84 48.46 3.54 0.86
CA LYS A 84 47.08 3.25 0.40
C LYS A 84 46.67 1.81 0.75
N ARG A 85 45.57 1.60 1.48
CA ARG A 85 45.06 0.24 1.80
C ARG A 85 44.61 -0.47 0.51
N THR A 86 45.34 -1.49 0.10
CA THR A 86 44.97 -2.43 -0.98
C THR A 86 44.37 -3.71 -0.40
N CYS A 87 43.44 -4.33 -1.11
CA CYS A 87 42.86 -5.60 -0.68
C CYS A 87 43.84 -6.74 -0.97
N ALA A 88 44.27 -7.49 0.05
CA ALA A 88 45.29 -8.54 -0.11
C ALA A 88 44.86 -9.77 -0.93
N ILE A 89 43.61 -9.84 -1.42
CA ILE A 89 43.09 -10.94 -2.25
C ILE A 89 43.04 -10.57 -3.75
N CYS A 90 42.70 -9.32 -4.09
CA CYS A 90 42.58 -8.84 -5.48
C CYS A 90 43.54 -7.68 -5.82
N LEU A 91 44.39 -7.28 -4.88
CA LEU A 91 45.45 -6.26 -4.96
C LEU A 91 45.01 -4.83 -5.33
N THR A 92 43.73 -4.60 -5.61
CA THR A 92 43.15 -3.28 -5.92
C THR A 92 42.98 -2.40 -4.68
N THR A 93 42.92 -1.07 -4.89
CA THR A 93 42.82 -0.08 -3.82
C THR A 93 41.41 0.00 -3.24
N MET A 94 41.27 -0.17 -1.92
CA MET A 94 39.98 -0.04 -1.23
C MET A 94 39.62 1.44 -1.06
N LYS A 95 38.81 1.98 -1.98
CA LYS A 95 38.21 3.32 -1.88
C LYS A 95 36.76 3.21 -1.40
N THR A 96 36.40 4.02 -0.41
CA THR A 96 34.99 4.26 -0.03
C THR A 96 34.28 5.05 -1.14
N GLY A 97 33.14 4.56 -1.64
CA GLY A 97 32.27 5.32 -2.56
C GLY A 97 31.81 4.62 -3.85
N GLN A 98 32.24 3.40 -4.16
CA GLN A 98 31.80 2.67 -5.38
C GLN A 98 30.99 1.39 -5.07
N GLY A 99 30.04 1.46 -4.12
CA GLY A 99 29.09 0.38 -3.79
C GLY A 99 29.68 -0.91 -3.20
N HIS A 100 31.00 -1.10 -3.21
CA HIS A 100 31.68 -2.28 -2.70
C HIS A 100 31.87 -2.17 -1.18
N ALA A 101 31.17 -3.01 -0.42
CA ALA A 101 31.36 -3.13 1.03
C ALA A 101 32.79 -3.58 1.37
N ILE A 102 33.36 -2.99 2.44
CA ILE A 102 34.69 -3.32 2.95
C ILE A 102 34.52 -4.11 4.24
N PHE A 103 34.98 -5.36 4.25
CA PHE A 103 35.10 -6.16 5.46
C PHE A 103 36.44 -5.88 6.13
N THR A 104 36.45 -5.58 7.43
CA THR A 104 37.68 -5.55 8.23
C THR A 104 37.58 -6.63 9.28
N ALA A 105 38.48 -7.62 9.21
CA ALA A 105 38.51 -8.75 10.12
C ALA A 105 38.98 -8.33 11.54
N GLU A 106 38.69 -9.16 12.54
CA GLU A 106 39.17 -9.05 13.94
C GLU A 106 40.67 -8.71 14.01
N CYS A 107 41.47 -9.32 13.11
CA CYS A 107 42.91 -9.08 12.97
C CYS A 107 43.29 -7.78 12.24
N SER A 108 42.41 -6.78 12.17
CA SER A 108 42.59 -5.45 11.54
C SER A 108 42.94 -5.43 10.03
N HIS A 109 42.86 -6.57 9.34
CA HIS A 109 43.07 -6.65 7.89
C HIS A 109 41.77 -6.35 7.14
N SER A 110 41.82 -5.42 6.18
CA SER A 110 40.67 -5.02 5.36
C SER A 110 40.67 -5.73 4.00
N PHE A 111 39.47 -6.08 3.51
CA PHE A 111 39.23 -6.74 2.24
C PHE A 111 37.94 -6.22 1.59
N HIS A 112 37.80 -6.33 0.26
CA HIS A 112 36.48 -6.23 -0.37
C HIS A 112 35.61 -7.41 0.09
N PHE A 113 34.34 -7.14 0.42
CA PHE A 113 33.42 -8.15 0.98
C PHE A 113 33.30 -9.40 0.09
N HIS A 114 33.07 -9.23 -1.22
CA HIS A 114 33.00 -10.36 -2.16
C HIS A 114 34.26 -11.24 -2.14
N CYS A 115 35.46 -10.65 -2.02
CA CYS A 115 36.71 -11.41 -1.95
C CYS A 115 36.78 -12.27 -0.68
N ILE A 116 36.28 -11.78 0.46
CA ILE A 116 36.27 -12.56 1.71
C ILE A 116 35.20 -13.65 1.68
N THR A 117 34.00 -13.35 1.18
CA THR A 117 32.92 -14.34 1.02
C THR A 117 33.35 -15.47 0.08
N SER A 118 34.12 -15.17 -0.97
CA SER A 118 34.67 -16.20 -1.87
C SER A 118 35.65 -17.13 -1.14
N ASN A 119 36.58 -16.58 -0.35
CA ASN A 119 37.52 -17.40 0.45
C ASN A 119 36.79 -18.28 1.49
N VAL A 120 35.76 -17.73 2.14
CA VAL A 120 34.90 -18.46 3.10
C VAL A 120 34.11 -19.59 2.43
N LYS A 121 33.60 -19.39 1.20
CA LYS A 121 32.92 -20.45 0.43
C LYS A 121 33.80 -21.67 0.13
N HIS A 122 35.12 -21.50 0.11
CA HIS A 122 36.10 -22.59 -0.06
C HIS A 122 36.59 -23.18 1.28
N GLY A 123 35.89 -22.92 2.40
CA GLY A 123 36.17 -23.50 3.72
C GLY A 123 37.24 -22.77 4.55
N ASN A 124 37.87 -21.72 4.02
CA ASN A 124 38.97 -21.02 4.71
C ASN A 124 38.43 -20.03 5.77
N GLN A 125 38.28 -20.49 7.01
CA GLN A 125 37.89 -19.69 8.18
C GLN A 125 39.07 -18.94 8.85
N VAL A 126 40.13 -18.65 8.08
CA VAL A 126 41.36 -18.00 8.56
C VAL A 126 41.73 -16.81 7.68
N CYS A 127 42.30 -15.77 8.30
CA CYS A 127 42.79 -14.60 7.59
C CYS A 127 43.89 -14.97 6.57
N PRO A 128 43.73 -14.64 5.26
CA PRO A 128 44.76 -14.91 4.26
C PRO A 128 46.12 -14.29 4.56
N VAL A 129 46.17 -13.18 5.31
CA VAL A 129 47.41 -12.44 5.58
C VAL A 129 48.13 -12.94 6.84
N CYS A 130 47.41 -13.14 7.96
CA CYS A 130 48.02 -13.48 9.25
C CYS A 130 47.57 -14.82 9.85
N ARG A 131 46.73 -15.59 9.15
CA ARG A 131 46.21 -16.91 9.54
C ARG A 131 45.44 -16.98 10.87
N ALA A 132 45.12 -15.85 11.49
CA ALA A 132 44.20 -15.79 12.62
C ALA A 132 42.83 -16.40 12.22
N LYS A 133 42.29 -17.29 13.06
CA LYS A 133 40.92 -17.81 12.91
C LYS A 133 39.92 -16.70 13.17
N TRP A 134 38.88 -16.61 12.35
CA TRP A 134 37.74 -15.72 12.61
C TRP A 134 36.69 -16.43 13.47
N LYS A 135 36.11 -15.71 14.43
CA LYS A 135 34.95 -16.15 15.22
C LYS A 135 33.65 -15.73 14.56
N GLU A 136 33.63 -14.54 13.94
CA GLU A 136 32.50 -14.05 13.15
C GLU A 136 32.83 -14.13 11.65
N ILE A 137 31.95 -14.75 10.87
CA ILE A 137 32.14 -15.03 9.45
C ILE A 137 30.91 -14.56 8.67
N PRO A 138 31.03 -13.84 7.54
CA PRO A 138 29.87 -13.44 6.74
C PRO A 138 29.09 -14.63 6.18
N PHE A 139 27.97 -14.95 6.86
CA PHE A 139 26.87 -15.88 6.51
C PHE A 139 27.17 -17.03 5.54
N GLN A 140 27.21 -18.25 6.09
CA GLN A 140 26.80 -19.46 5.37
C GLN A 140 25.39 -19.88 5.81
N SER A 141 24.47 -20.04 4.87
CA SER A 141 23.25 -20.83 5.06
C SER A 141 23.51 -22.26 4.55
N PRO A 142 22.94 -23.30 5.20
CA PRO A 142 23.26 -24.68 4.85
C PRO A 142 22.62 -25.08 3.51
N ALA A 143 23.44 -25.29 2.48
CA ALA A 143 23.05 -26.05 1.30
C ALA A 143 23.03 -27.55 1.67
N SER A 144 21.91 -28.23 1.37
CA SER A 144 21.81 -29.67 1.55
C SER A 144 22.39 -30.39 0.34
N ASP A 145 23.41 -31.22 0.56
CA ASP A 145 23.88 -32.18 -0.44
C ASP A 145 24.14 -33.53 0.23
N LEU A 146 23.43 -34.57 -0.22
CA LEU A 146 23.72 -35.96 0.15
C LEU A 146 24.57 -36.59 -0.95
N SER A 147 25.75 -37.13 -0.61
CA SER A 147 26.11 -38.52 -0.95
C SER A 147 27.52 -38.94 -0.56
N ARG A 148 27.63 -40.21 -0.11
CA ARG A 148 28.82 -41.10 -0.10
C ARG A 148 30.01 -40.70 0.81
N GLY A 149 30.30 -41.57 1.78
CA GLY A 149 31.57 -41.56 2.54
C GLY A 149 31.51 -42.33 3.86
N ILE A 150 31.70 -43.66 3.83
CA ILE A 150 31.80 -44.46 5.05
C ILE A 150 33.19 -44.32 5.65
N SER A 151 33.29 -43.95 6.93
CA SER A 151 34.28 -44.51 7.89
C SER A 151 33.93 -44.17 9.34
N ARG A 152 34.32 -45.05 10.26
CA ARG A 152 34.23 -44.86 11.72
C ARG A 152 35.54 -44.27 12.24
N ILE A 153 35.49 -43.48 13.32
CA ILE A 153 36.41 -43.53 14.48
C ILE A 153 35.94 -42.53 15.56
N ASN A 154 36.12 -42.90 16.82
CA ASN A 154 35.94 -42.10 18.05
C ASN A 154 36.64 -42.90 19.18
N PRO A 155 37.05 -42.34 20.34
CA PRO A 155 36.94 -40.96 20.81
C PRO A 155 38.29 -40.38 21.33
N VAL A 156 38.23 -39.56 22.40
CA VAL A 156 39.32 -38.79 23.06
C VAL A 156 39.64 -37.46 22.35
N GLY A 157 39.47 -36.27 22.94
CA GLY A 157 38.79 -35.89 24.20
C GLY A 157 39.71 -35.17 25.20
N TRP A 158 39.43 -33.89 25.46
CA TRP A 158 39.89 -33.11 26.61
C TRP A 158 38.93 -31.92 26.86
N ALA A 159 38.88 -31.44 28.09
CA ALA A 159 38.19 -30.23 28.53
C ALA A 159 39.15 -29.01 28.36
N GLN A 160 38.87 -27.76 28.75
CA GLN A 160 37.92 -27.25 29.75
C GLN A 160 37.65 -25.73 29.55
N ASP A 161 36.43 -25.28 29.91
CA ASP A 161 35.91 -23.94 30.33
C ASP A 161 36.52 -22.62 29.74
N ASP A 162 35.84 -21.48 29.58
CA ASP A 162 34.79 -20.79 30.36
C ASP A 162 33.74 -20.11 29.44
N ALA A 163 32.61 -19.51 29.88
CA ALA A 163 31.68 -19.78 30.99
C ALA A 163 30.55 -18.72 30.99
N TRP A 164 29.46 -18.89 30.20
CA TRP A 164 28.26 -18.02 30.33
C TRP A 164 26.93 -18.66 29.84
N MET A 165 26.49 -19.78 30.44
CA MET A 165 25.19 -20.39 30.11
C MET A 165 24.47 -20.98 31.35
N THR A 166 24.05 -20.10 32.28
CA THR A 166 23.23 -20.50 33.43
C THR A 166 22.13 -19.47 33.74
N VAL A 167 20.95 -19.61 33.10
CA VAL A 167 19.60 -19.73 33.73
C VAL A 167 18.59 -19.98 32.60
N LEU A 168 18.36 -21.25 32.27
CA LEU A 168 17.06 -21.75 31.81
C LEU A 168 16.86 -23.13 32.46
N ARG A 169 15.79 -23.30 33.23
CA ARG A 169 15.48 -24.59 33.86
C ARG A 169 15.03 -25.59 32.79
N GLN A 170 15.70 -26.73 32.70
CA GLN A 170 15.18 -27.87 31.96
C GLN A 170 13.88 -28.35 32.60
N ILE A 171 12.82 -28.48 31.79
CA ILE A 171 11.78 -29.48 32.02
C ILE A 171 12.31 -30.78 31.38
N PRO A 172 12.20 -31.95 32.01
CA PRO A 172 12.65 -33.20 31.41
C PRO A 172 11.90 -33.50 30.11
N PRO A 173 12.56 -34.03 29.07
CA PRO A 173 11.85 -34.48 27.88
C PRO A 173 10.92 -35.66 28.25
N PRO A 174 9.64 -35.67 27.82
CA PRO A 174 8.82 -36.86 27.93
C PRO A 174 9.46 -37.98 27.10
N ARG A 175 9.42 -39.21 27.61
CA ARG A 175 9.95 -40.38 26.89
C ARG A 175 9.16 -40.58 25.60
N ILE A 176 9.87 -40.74 24.49
CA ILE A 176 9.26 -41.04 23.19
C ILE A 176 8.96 -42.54 23.15
N ASP A 177 7.71 -42.92 23.44
CA ASP A 177 7.21 -44.25 23.11
C ASP A 177 7.12 -44.37 21.59
N ALA A 178 7.94 -45.25 21.00
CA ALA A 178 8.17 -45.37 19.57
C ALA A 178 7.01 -46.04 18.78
N ASN A 179 5.76 -45.82 19.20
CA ASN A 179 4.55 -46.46 18.63
C ASN A 179 3.33 -45.51 18.53
N ARG A 180 3.55 -44.19 18.43
CA ARG A 180 2.50 -43.22 18.04
C ARG A 180 2.91 -42.41 16.79
N PRO A 181 2.11 -42.38 15.71
CA PRO A 181 2.43 -41.62 14.51
C PRO A 181 2.18 -40.12 14.70
N ILE A 182 3.26 -39.33 14.72
CA ILE A 182 3.21 -37.86 14.79
C ILE A 182 3.02 -37.29 13.37
N SER A 183 1.81 -37.44 12.81
CA SER A 183 1.51 -37.00 11.42
C SER A 183 0.05 -36.55 11.19
N SER A 184 -0.68 -36.12 12.23
CA SER A 184 -2.13 -35.90 12.15
C SER A 184 -2.66 -34.50 12.57
N LEU A 185 -1.86 -33.65 13.23
CA LEU A 185 -2.36 -32.40 13.83
C LEU A 185 -2.81 -31.31 12.84
N PHE A 186 -2.58 -31.47 11.54
CA PHE A 186 -3.06 -30.57 10.48
C PHE A 186 -3.75 -31.32 9.32
N HIS A 187 -4.20 -32.56 9.55
CA HIS A 187 -4.93 -33.37 8.58
C HIS A 187 -6.27 -33.89 9.13
N THR A 188 -7.13 -32.95 9.54
CA THR A 188 -8.57 -33.16 9.43
C THR A 188 -9.00 -32.94 7.97
N PRO A 189 -9.97 -33.70 7.43
CA PRO A 189 -10.64 -33.32 6.19
C PRO A 189 -11.32 -31.95 6.36
N GLU A 190 -11.24 -31.07 5.35
CA GLU A 190 -12.00 -29.81 5.37
C GLU A 190 -13.51 -30.13 5.38
N PRO A 191 -14.30 -29.61 6.34
CA PRO A 191 -15.73 -29.88 6.39
C PRO A 191 -16.47 -29.19 5.24
N VAL A 192 -17.59 -29.78 4.81
CA VAL A 192 -18.40 -29.30 3.67
C VAL A 192 -19.05 -27.93 3.96
N ILE A 193 -19.20 -27.59 5.24
CA ILE A 193 -19.67 -26.30 5.75
C ILE A 193 -18.62 -25.80 6.74
N PHE A 194 -18.32 -24.50 6.73
CA PHE A 194 -17.34 -23.87 7.63
C PHE A 194 -18.03 -23.21 8.84
N ASP A 195 -18.86 -24.00 9.54
CA ASP A 195 -19.60 -23.62 10.73
C ASP A 195 -18.87 -24.02 12.03
N ASP A 196 -17.59 -24.40 11.96
CA ASP A 196 -16.73 -24.79 13.07
C ASP A 196 -16.00 -23.60 13.74
N ASP A 197 -16.65 -22.43 13.77
CA ASP A 197 -16.13 -21.20 14.36
C ASP A 197 -16.30 -21.12 15.89
N GLU A 198 -15.33 -20.51 16.56
CA GLU A 198 -15.33 -20.35 18.02
C GLU A 198 -16.44 -19.39 18.47
N SER A 199 -17.16 -19.75 19.54
CA SER A 199 -18.26 -18.95 20.08
C SER A 199 -17.79 -17.57 20.53
N LEU A 200 -18.55 -16.56 20.13
CA LEU A 200 -18.48 -15.24 20.75
C LEU A 200 -19.14 -15.36 22.12
N ASP A 201 -18.44 -14.98 23.18
CA ASP A 201 -19.05 -14.92 24.50
C ASP A 201 -20.10 -13.81 24.46
N HIS A 202 -21.38 -14.18 24.56
CA HIS A 202 -22.42 -13.20 24.87
C HIS A 202 -22.08 -12.60 26.23
N GLN A 203 -21.71 -11.31 26.25
CA GLN A 203 -21.87 -10.55 27.48
C GLN A 203 -23.35 -10.68 27.89
N PRO A 204 -23.64 -11.00 29.16
CA PRO A 204 -25.00 -11.26 29.58
C PRO A 204 -25.84 -10.03 29.32
N GLU A 205 -27.01 -10.21 28.69
CA GLU A 205 -28.00 -9.14 28.64
C GLU A 205 -28.26 -8.65 30.07
N VAL A 206 -28.03 -7.36 30.31
CA VAL A 206 -28.27 -6.76 31.63
C VAL A 206 -29.78 -6.75 31.84
N SER A 207 -30.27 -7.82 32.48
CA SER A 207 -31.69 -8.08 32.70
C SER A 207 -32.33 -6.87 33.36
N LYS A 208 -33.24 -6.20 32.64
CA LYS A 208 -33.92 -4.97 33.10
C LYS A 208 -34.75 -5.25 34.35
N LYS A 209 -34.14 -5.13 35.52
CA LYS A 209 -34.83 -5.01 36.81
C LYS A 209 -34.88 -3.53 37.19
N SER A 210 -36.11 -3.04 37.33
CA SER A 210 -36.43 -1.67 37.71
C SER A 210 -35.91 -1.34 39.12
N ALA A 211 -35.01 -0.38 39.21
CA ALA A 211 -34.73 0.38 40.43
C ALA A 211 -34.60 1.85 40.02
N SER A 212 -35.42 2.72 40.59
CA SER A 212 -35.44 4.15 40.28
C SER A 212 -34.36 4.88 41.08
N VAL A 213 -33.30 5.29 40.41
CA VAL A 213 -32.36 6.31 40.89
C VAL A 213 -32.15 7.29 39.74
N GLU A 214 -32.44 8.57 39.98
CA GLU A 214 -32.03 9.65 39.08
C GLU A 214 -30.55 9.91 39.33
N ASP A 215 -29.68 9.39 38.45
CA ASP A 215 -28.25 9.68 38.47
C ASP A 215 -27.84 10.07 37.05
N SER A 216 -27.30 11.27 36.88
CA SER A 216 -27.05 11.88 35.58
C SER A 216 -25.75 11.34 34.98
N CYS A 217 -25.81 10.11 34.45
CA CYS A 217 -24.69 9.51 33.73
C CYS A 217 -24.46 10.24 32.40
N ASP A 218 -23.31 10.89 32.27
CA ASP A 218 -22.86 11.46 30.99
C ASP A 218 -22.86 10.37 29.91
N ASN A 219 -23.70 10.54 28.89
CA ASN A 219 -23.66 9.71 27.71
C ASN A 219 -22.29 9.89 27.04
N ASN A 220 -21.46 8.83 27.08
CA ASN A 220 -20.27 8.69 26.24
C ASN A 220 -20.70 8.48 24.77
N SER A 221 -21.41 9.46 24.20
CA SER A 221 -21.76 9.48 22.80
C SER A 221 -20.47 9.50 21.98
N ILE A 222 -20.27 8.44 21.20
CA ILE A 222 -19.45 8.53 20.00
C ILE A 222 -20.09 9.63 19.15
N GLY A 223 -19.28 10.57 18.65
CA GLY A 223 -19.80 11.69 17.87
C GLY A 223 -20.64 11.22 16.69
N MET A 224 -21.64 11.99 16.29
CA MET A 224 -22.31 11.75 15.01
C MET A 224 -21.35 12.05 13.84
N ILE A 225 -21.65 11.51 12.66
CA ILE A 225 -20.94 11.86 11.43
C ILE A 225 -21.10 13.35 11.16
N GLU A 226 -20.00 14.07 11.00
CA GLU A 226 -20.02 15.48 10.65
C GLU A 226 -20.32 15.62 9.14
N VAL A 227 -21.30 16.45 8.79
CA VAL A 227 -21.75 16.69 7.41
C VAL A 227 -21.62 18.17 7.07
N LYS A 228 -20.57 18.52 6.33
CA LYS A 228 -20.32 19.88 5.81
C LYS A 228 -20.67 19.92 4.32
N THR A 229 -21.19 21.05 3.86
CA THR A 229 -21.56 21.24 2.46
C THR A 229 -21.13 22.60 1.95
N PHE A 230 -20.54 22.67 0.75
CA PHE A 230 -19.96 23.88 0.19
C PHE A 230 -20.49 24.12 -1.24
N PRO A 231 -21.11 25.27 -1.54
CA PRO A 231 -21.45 25.64 -2.91
C PRO A 231 -20.20 26.11 -3.68
N GLU A 232 -20.18 25.91 -4.99
CA GLU A 232 -19.05 26.33 -5.86
C GLU A 232 -18.77 27.83 -5.77
N VAL A 233 -19.82 28.65 -5.78
CA VAL A 233 -19.76 30.08 -5.50
C VAL A 233 -20.93 30.46 -4.58
N PRO A 234 -20.79 31.46 -3.68
CA PRO A 234 -21.83 31.82 -2.71
C PRO A 234 -23.03 32.54 -3.33
N ALA A 235 -22.91 33.04 -4.57
CA ALA A 235 -23.95 33.82 -5.24
C ALA A 235 -24.02 33.54 -6.75
N VAL A 236 -25.24 33.54 -7.31
CA VAL A 236 -25.50 33.39 -8.75
C VAL A 236 -26.58 34.39 -9.19
N GLN A 237 -26.34 35.16 -10.25
CA GLN A 237 -27.26 36.24 -10.69
C GLN A 237 -28.68 35.72 -10.94
N ARG A 238 -29.71 36.38 -10.40
CA ARG A 238 -31.10 35.86 -10.45
C ARG A 238 -31.69 35.73 -11.85
N SER A 239 -31.23 36.59 -12.76
CA SER A 239 -31.59 36.64 -14.19
C SER A 239 -30.88 35.60 -15.04
N ALA A 240 -29.88 34.90 -14.50
CA ALA A 240 -29.13 33.85 -15.18
C ALA A 240 -29.51 32.45 -14.66
N SER A 241 -29.52 31.48 -15.56
CA SER A 241 -29.36 30.07 -15.22
C SER A 241 -27.87 29.76 -15.03
N HIS A 242 -27.58 28.68 -14.29
CA HIS A 242 -26.23 28.13 -14.17
C HIS A 242 -26.33 26.61 -14.17
N ASP A 243 -25.93 26.00 -15.28
CA ASP A 243 -25.99 24.56 -15.48
C ASP A 243 -24.74 23.88 -14.92
N ASN A 244 -24.89 22.67 -14.38
CA ASN A 244 -23.80 21.90 -13.74
C ASN A 244 -23.13 22.59 -12.54
N PHE A 245 -23.82 23.47 -11.82
CA PHE A 245 -23.34 24.12 -10.60
C PHE A 245 -22.89 23.08 -9.57
N ASN A 246 -21.65 23.15 -9.08
CA ASN A 246 -21.13 22.14 -8.17
C ASN A 246 -21.48 22.44 -6.70
N VAL A 247 -21.87 21.40 -5.98
CA VAL A 247 -22.00 21.38 -4.52
C VAL A 247 -21.14 20.24 -3.99
N LEU A 248 -20.20 20.56 -3.11
CA LEU A 248 -19.42 19.58 -2.36
C LEU A 248 -20.21 19.14 -1.13
N ILE A 249 -20.29 17.83 -0.94
CA ILE A 249 -20.68 17.18 0.31
C ILE A 249 -19.40 16.56 0.91
N HIS A 250 -19.00 17.10 2.06
CA HIS A 250 -17.89 16.61 2.88
C HIS A 250 -18.46 15.87 4.10
N LEU A 251 -18.06 14.61 4.27
CA LEU A 251 -18.41 13.78 5.42
C LEU A 251 -17.15 13.47 6.21
N LYS A 252 -17.24 13.51 7.54
CA LYS A 252 -16.16 13.06 8.42
C LYS A 252 -16.70 12.11 9.50
N ALA A 253 -16.12 10.92 9.56
CA ALA A 253 -16.43 9.94 10.59
C ALA A 253 -15.84 10.34 11.95
N PRO A 254 -16.53 10.02 13.06
CA PRO A 254 -16.15 10.47 14.40
C PRO A 254 -14.86 9.82 14.93
N LEU A 255 -14.29 10.42 15.98
CA LEU A 255 -13.26 9.82 16.82
C LEU A 255 -13.75 8.55 17.51
N THR A 256 -12.88 7.54 17.66
CA THR A 256 -13.12 6.46 18.63
C THR A 256 -13.08 7.00 20.06
N SER A 257 -14.13 6.79 20.85
CA SER A 257 -14.16 7.12 22.29
C SER A 257 -13.18 6.24 23.08
N GLY A 258 -11.91 6.68 23.14
CA GLY A 258 -10.81 5.90 23.73
C GLY A 258 -9.57 6.72 24.12
N ARG A 259 -9.71 8.05 24.28
CA ARG A 259 -8.56 8.93 24.61
C ARG A 259 -8.96 10.12 25.50
N HIS A 260 -9.41 9.84 26.72
CA HIS A 260 -9.66 10.90 27.70
C HIS A 260 -8.33 11.53 28.18
N ASN A 261 -8.07 12.73 27.68
CA ASN A 261 -7.17 13.78 28.16
C ASN A 261 -5.96 13.40 29.05
N SER A 262 -4.76 13.68 28.55
CA SER A 262 -3.53 13.76 29.35
C SER A 262 -3.50 15.00 30.26
N SER A 263 -4.38 15.05 31.26
CA SER A 263 -4.34 16.09 32.31
C SER A 263 -4.84 15.57 33.66
N ARG A 264 -3.94 15.61 34.65
CA ARG A 264 -4.17 15.54 36.11
C ARG A 264 -4.95 14.34 36.68
N ASN A 265 -4.18 13.37 37.15
CA ASN A 265 -4.32 12.70 38.46
C ASN A 265 -5.73 12.19 38.86
N GLN A 266 -6.02 10.91 38.58
CA GLN A 266 -6.71 10.08 39.58
C GLN A 266 -6.41 8.57 39.50
N THR A 267 -6.75 7.94 40.61
CA THR A 267 -6.34 6.66 41.20
C THR A 267 -6.48 5.40 40.33
N LEU A 268 -5.67 4.38 40.66
CA LEU A 268 -5.67 3.02 40.11
C LEU A 268 -7.06 2.36 40.07
N LEU A 269 -7.57 2.13 38.86
CA LEU A 269 -8.52 1.08 38.51
C LEU A 269 -8.03 0.36 37.25
N PRO A 270 -8.35 -0.94 37.04
CA PRO A 270 -7.91 -1.65 35.85
C PRO A 270 -8.55 -1.03 34.60
N VAL A 271 -7.72 -0.64 33.64
CA VAL A 271 -8.16 -0.01 32.38
C VAL A 271 -9.07 -0.97 31.62
N PHE A 272 -10.36 -0.61 31.50
CA PHE A 272 -11.27 -1.27 30.57
C PHE A 272 -10.68 -1.13 29.15
N GLN A 273 -10.57 -2.26 28.45
CA GLN A 273 -9.95 -2.31 27.13
C GLN A 273 -10.71 -1.39 26.16
N ASN A 274 -9.97 -0.58 25.39
CA ASN A 274 -10.52 0.37 24.41
C ASN A 274 -11.61 -0.30 23.58
N SER A 275 -12.86 0.16 23.74
CA SER A 275 -14.06 -0.51 23.23
C SER A 275 -14.26 -0.29 21.73
N ARG A 276 -13.31 -0.76 20.92
CA ARG A 276 -13.47 -0.85 19.47
C ARG A 276 -14.28 -2.09 19.09
N VAL A 277 -14.86 -2.04 17.90
CA VAL A 277 -15.60 -3.13 17.28
C VAL A 277 -14.67 -4.34 17.07
N PRO A 278 -15.15 -5.58 17.34
CA PRO A 278 -14.41 -6.79 16.98
C PRO A 278 -14.54 -7.10 15.49
N VAL A 279 -13.52 -7.72 14.90
CA VAL A 279 -13.43 -8.00 13.45
C VAL A 279 -13.38 -9.50 13.17
N ASP A 280 -14.08 -9.96 12.13
CA ASP A 280 -13.86 -11.27 11.50
C ASP A 280 -12.96 -11.11 10.25
N LEU A 281 -11.66 -11.37 10.40
CA LEU A 281 -10.68 -11.24 9.33
C LEU A 281 -10.37 -12.62 8.70
N VAL A 282 -10.35 -12.68 7.37
CA VAL A 282 -9.78 -13.82 6.64
C VAL A 282 -8.63 -13.34 5.78
N THR A 283 -7.44 -13.93 5.94
CA THR A 283 -6.32 -13.65 5.03
C THR A 283 -6.15 -14.80 4.03
N VAL A 284 -5.90 -14.43 2.77
CA VAL A 284 -5.77 -15.32 1.62
C VAL A 284 -4.36 -15.10 1.07
N LEU A 285 -3.48 -16.05 1.35
CA LEU A 285 -2.03 -15.89 1.26
C LEU A 285 -1.45 -16.82 0.21
N ASP A 286 -0.83 -16.24 -0.81
CA ASP A 286 -0.12 -16.98 -1.85
C ASP A 286 1.12 -17.68 -1.26
N VAL A 287 1.24 -18.98 -1.55
CA VAL A 287 2.38 -19.85 -1.23
C VAL A 287 2.78 -20.69 -2.44
N SER A 288 2.62 -20.13 -3.64
CA SER A 288 3.20 -20.62 -4.90
C SER A 288 4.74 -20.64 -4.88
N GLY A 289 5.35 -21.12 -5.96
CA GLY A 289 6.81 -21.18 -6.12
C GLY A 289 7.50 -19.81 -6.21
N SER A 290 6.83 -18.77 -6.72
CA SER A 290 7.39 -17.41 -6.86
C SER A 290 7.61 -16.73 -5.51
N MET A 291 6.75 -17.02 -4.52
CA MET A 291 6.86 -16.56 -3.14
C MET A 291 8.08 -17.13 -2.37
N ALA A 292 8.90 -18.00 -2.95
CA ALA A 292 10.02 -18.64 -2.26
C ALA A 292 11.08 -17.64 -1.74
N GLY A 293 11.79 -18.04 -0.68
CA GLY A 293 12.87 -17.23 -0.10
C GLY A 293 12.35 -16.01 0.68
N THR A 294 12.82 -14.80 0.31
CA THR A 294 12.58 -13.58 1.08
C THR A 294 11.10 -13.18 1.11
N LYS A 295 10.37 -13.33 -0.01
CA LYS A 295 8.95 -12.96 -0.13
C LYS A 295 8.10 -13.65 0.94
N LEU A 296 8.17 -14.98 1.05
CA LEU A 296 7.46 -15.76 2.08
C LEU A 296 7.95 -15.46 3.51
N ALA A 297 9.24 -15.18 3.71
CA ALA A 297 9.74 -14.80 5.03
C ALA A 297 9.16 -13.46 5.51
N LEU A 298 8.99 -12.50 4.60
CA LEU A 298 8.39 -11.19 4.88
C LEU A 298 6.86 -11.25 4.98
N LEU A 299 6.19 -12.10 4.20
CA LEU A 299 4.77 -12.45 4.39
C LEU A 299 4.53 -13.01 5.81
N LYS A 300 5.35 -13.96 6.26
CA LYS A 300 5.27 -14.50 7.62
C LYS A 300 5.47 -13.42 8.69
N ARG A 301 6.40 -12.48 8.47
CA ARG A 301 6.64 -11.32 9.34
C ARG A 301 5.41 -10.39 9.39
N ALA A 302 4.86 -10.01 8.25
CA ALA A 302 3.68 -9.15 8.15
C ALA A 302 2.45 -9.79 8.79
N MET A 303 2.19 -11.08 8.53
CA MET A 303 1.15 -11.83 9.22
C MET A 303 1.41 -11.96 10.73
N GLY A 304 2.67 -12.09 11.15
CA GLY A 304 3.04 -12.04 12.56
C GLY A 304 2.68 -10.72 13.23
N PHE A 305 2.88 -9.60 12.53
CA PHE A 305 2.45 -8.26 12.98
C PHE A 305 0.91 -8.17 13.06
N VAL A 306 0.17 -8.67 12.07
CA VAL A 306 -1.30 -8.73 12.12
C VAL A 306 -1.78 -9.51 13.35
N VAL A 307 -1.31 -10.75 13.53
CA VAL A 307 -1.73 -11.63 14.64
C VAL A 307 -1.45 -11.01 16.00
N GLN A 308 -0.36 -10.23 16.16
CA GLN A 308 -0.05 -9.54 17.42
C GLN A 308 -0.93 -8.32 17.71
N ASN A 309 -1.50 -7.68 16.68
CA ASN A 309 -2.34 -6.49 16.80
C ASN A 309 -3.85 -6.78 16.87
N LEU A 310 -4.28 -7.96 16.44
CA LEU A 310 -5.62 -8.47 16.70
C LEU A 310 -5.80 -8.74 18.21
N GLY A 311 -7.00 -8.41 18.70
CA GLY A 311 -7.40 -8.53 20.11
C GLY A 311 -8.20 -9.82 20.40
N PRO A 312 -8.47 -10.13 21.68
CA PRO A 312 -9.11 -11.39 22.10
C PRO A 312 -10.57 -11.57 21.64
N SER A 313 -11.21 -10.51 21.12
CA SER A 313 -12.55 -10.51 20.54
C SER A 313 -12.55 -10.57 19.00
N ASP A 314 -11.43 -10.24 18.36
CA ASP A 314 -11.28 -10.44 16.92
C ASP A 314 -11.11 -11.92 16.60
N ARG A 315 -11.50 -12.32 15.39
CA ARG A 315 -11.26 -13.65 14.86
C ARG A 315 -10.49 -13.61 13.56
N LEU A 316 -9.59 -14.58 13.39
CA LEU A 316 -8.77 -14.78 12.21
C LEU A 316 -8.99 -16.19 11.65
N SER A 317 -9.07 -16.30 10.33
CA SER A 317 -8.77 -17.55 9.60
C SER A 317 -7.76 -17.25 8.51
N VAL A 318 -6.90 -18.22 8.19
CA VAL A 318 -5.89 -18.09 7.13
C VAL A 318 -6.13 -19.16 6.08
N ILE A 319 -6.37 -18.73 4.85
CA ILE A 319 -6.31 -19.56 3.65
C ILE A 319 -4.91 -19.40 3.07
N ALA A 320 -4.18 -20.50 2.95
CA ALA A 320 -2.96 -20.55 2.15
C ALA A 320 -3.27 -21.21 0.82
N PHE A 321 -2.80 -20.66 -0.30
CA PHE A 321 -3.11 -21.21 -1.62
C PHE A 321 -1.90 -21.25 -2.55
N SER A 322 -1.92 -22.21 -3.45
CA SER A 322 -1.04 -22.25 -4.62
C SER A 322 -1.82 -22.84 -5.79
N SER A 323 -1.48 -24.05 -6.27
CA SER A 323 -2.32 -24.79 -7.23
C SER A 323 -3.70 -25.16 -6.67
N THR A 324 -3.78 -25.31 -5.35
CA THR A 324 -5.02 -25.51 -4.58
C THR A 324 -5.04 -24.61 -3.35
N ALA A 325 -6.22 -24.28 -2.85
CA ALA A 325 -6.41 -23.55 -1.60
C ALA A 325 -6.56 -24.51 -0.40
N ARG A 326 -6.07 -24.13 0.78
CA ARG A 326 -6.28 -24.83 2.05
C ARG A 326 -6.52 -23.86 3.20
N ARG A 327 -7.48 -24.17 4.08
CA ARG A 327 -7.75 -23.43 5.32
C ARG A 327 -6.83 -23.96 6.43
N LEU A 328 -5.90 -23.13 6.92
CA LEU A 328 -4.93 -23.54 7.95
C LEU A 328 -5.58 -23.78 9.32
N PHE A 329 -6.61 -23.00 9.64
CA PHE A 329 -7.41 -23.11 10.87
C PHE A 329 -8.79 -22.43 10.67
N PRO A 330 -9.85 -22.89 11.37
CA PRO A 330 -11.16 -22.23 11.36
C PRO A 330 -11.10 -20.80 11.92
N LEU A 331 -12.22 -20.08 11.86
CA LEU A 331 -12.32 -18.69 12.32
C LEU A 331 -12.18 -18.63 13.86
N ARG A 332 -10.96 -18.31 14.31
CA ARG A 332 -10.46 -18.46 15.68
C ARG A 332 -10.22 -17.13 16.36
N ARG A 333 -10.58 -17.01 17.64
CA ARG A 333 -10.37 -15.79 18.44
C ARG A 333 -8.90 -15.55 18.72
N MET A 334 -8.44 -14.30 18.57
CA MET A 334 -7.04 -13.90 18.80
C MET A 334 -6.75 -13.65 20.29
N THR A 335 -7.15 -14.62 21.12
CA THR A 335 -6.72 -14.79 22.51
C THR A 335 -5.23 -15.15 22.57
N GLU A 336 -4.61 -15.19 23.75
CA GLU A 336 -3.19 -15.52 23.87
C GLU A 336 -2.84 -16.89 23.24
N THR A 337 -3.62 -17.92 23.54
CA THR A 337 -3.47 -19.26 22.93
C THR A 337 -3.79 -19.25 21.44
N GLY A 338 -4.83 -18.52 21.01
CA GLY A 338 -5.22 -18.42 19.61
C GLY A 338 -4.16 -17.75 18.74
N ARG A 339 -3.53 -16.67 19.25
CA ARG A 339 -2.40 -15.98 18.59
C ARG A 339 -1.18 -16.88 18.49
N GLN A 340 -0.81 -17.60 19.55
CA GLN A 340 0.30 -18.55 19.51
C GLN A 340 0.09 -19.66 18.45
N GLN A 341 -1.12 -20.22 18.38
CA GLN A 341 -1.48 -21.22 17.36
C GLN A 341 -1.47 -20.64 15.93
N ALA A 342 -2.00 -19.43 15.73
CA ALA A 342 -1.98 -18.75 14.44
C ALA A 342 -0.55 -18.44 13.98
N LEU A 343 0.33 -17.95 14.87
CA LEU A 343 1.76 -17.76 14.60
C LEU A 343 2.45 -19.08 14.22
N GLN A 344 2.14 -20.18 14.92
CA GLN A 344 2.70 -21.49 14.59
C GLN A 344 2.28 -21.97 13.19
N ALA A 345 0.99 -21.80 12.82
CA ALA A 345 0.46 -22.17 11.52
C ALA A 345 0.97 -21.28 10.37
N VAL A 346 1.14 -19.98 10.59
CA VAL A 346 1.77 -19.06 9.61
C VAL A 346 3.25 -19.42 9.43
N ASN A 347 3.98 -19.70 10.52
CA ASN A 347 5.39 -20.05 10.44
C ASN A 347 5.65 -21.40 9.76
N SER A 348 4.70 -22.34 9.76
CA SER A 348 4.81 -23.62 9.06
C SER A 348 4.50 -23.56 7.55
N LEU A 349 4.17 -22.38 7.00
CA LEU A 349 3.98 -22.22 5.54
C LEU A 349 5.25 -22.50 4.74
N VAL A 350 5.09 -23.11 3.57
CA VAL A 350 6.16 -23.46 2.62
C VAL A 350 5.64 -23.15 1.21
N SER A 351 6.48 -22.51 0.39
CA SER A 351 6.22 -22.16 -1.01
C SER A 351 6.32 -23.39 -1.92
N ASN A 352 5.25 -23.75 -2.63
CA ASN A 352 5.20 -24.82 -3.63
C ASN A 352 3.94 -24.73 -4.51
N GLY A 353 4.06 -24.98 -5.83
CA GLY A 353 2.95 -25.00 -6.78
C GLY A 353 2.77 -23.71 -7.60
N GLY A 354 1.72 -23.67 -8.42
CA GLY A 354 1.30 -22.48 -9.18
C GLY A 354 0.38 -21.55 -8.38
N THR A 355 -0.44 -20.73 -9.04
CA THR A 355 -1.26 -19.70 -8.40
C THR A 355 -2.73 -19.79 -8.85
N ASN A 356 -3.65 -20.09 -7.94
CA ASN A 356 -5.10 -20.26 -8.15
C ASN A 356 -5.88 -19.35 -7.18
N ILE A 357 -6.10 -18.10 -7.59
CA ILE A 357 -6.71 -17.05 -6.78
C ILE A 357 -8.22 -17.29 -6.63
N ALA A 358 -8.88 -17.78 -7.69
CA ALA A 358 -10.33 -18.04 -7.67
C ALA A 358 -10.74 -19.10 -6.63
N GLU A 359 -10.03 -20.22 -6.50
CA GLU A 359 -10.36 -21.22 -5.47
C GLU A 359 -10.11 -20.67 -4.06
N ALA A 360 -9.06 -19.85 -3.90
CA ALA A 360 -8.67 -19.26 -2.63
C ALA A 360 -9.68 -18.22 -2.13
N LEU A 361 -10.13 -17.31 -3.02
CA LEU A 361 -11.19 -16.34 -2.74
C LEU A 361 -12.53 -17.02 -2.48
N ARG A 362 -12.88 -18.07 -3.24
CA ARG A 362 -14.07 -18.89 -2.98
C ARG A 362 -14.03 -19.54 -1.59
N LYS A 363 -12.87 -20.07 -1.18
CA LYS A 363 -12.68 -20.70 0.13
C LYS A 363 -12.74 -19.67 1.27
N GLY A 364 -12.08 -18.52 1.13
CA GLY A 364 -12.13 -17.43 2.10
C GLY A 364 -13.52 -16.81 2.24
N THR A 365 -14.23 -16.61 1.12
CA THR A 365 -15.64 -16.18 1.11
C THR A 365 -16.52 -17.17 1.86
N LYS A 366 -16.36 -18.48 1.62
CA LYS A 366 -17.12 -19.53 2.31
C LYS A 366 -16.93 -19.49 3.83
N VAL A 367 -15.71 -19.22 4.33
CA VAL A 367 -15.47 -19.06 5.78
C VAL A 367 -16.30 -17.91 6.37
N LEU A 368 -16.50 -16.82 5.62
CA LEU A 368 -17.30 -15.69 6.08
C LEU A 368 -18.81 -15.84 5.85
N VAL A 369 -19.24 -16.64 4.88
CA VAL A 369 -20.67 -16.91 4.61
C VAL A 369 -21.24 -17.97 5.58
N ASP A 370 -20.51 -19.06 5.80
CA ASP A 370 -20.98 -20.22 6.58
C ASP A 370 -20.92 -20.03 8.10
N ARG A 371 -20.15 -19.04 8.59
CA ARG A 371 -19.89 -18.85 10.04
C ARG A 371 -21.17 -18.71 10.87
N LYS A 372 -21.25 -19.43 11.99
CA LYS A 372 -22.37 -19.38 12.94
C LYS A 372 -22.46 -18.01 13.60
N TRP A 373 -21.34 -17.55 14.16
CA TRP A 373 -21.27 -16.28 14.87
C TRP A 373 -20.70 -15.20 13.95
N LYS A 374 -21.12 -13.95 14.14
CA LYS A 374 -20.78 -12.84 13.24
C LYS A 374 -20.38 -11.62 14.07
N ASN A 375 -19.10 -11.27 14.03
CA ASN A 375 -18.65 -9.93 14.43
C ASN A 375 -19.21 -8.88 13.43
N PRO A 376 -19.44 -7.62 13.84
CA PRO A 376 -20.10 -6.63 12.99
C PRO A 376 -19.30 -6.29 11.72
N VAL A 377 -17.97 -6.25 11.83
CA VAL A 377 -17.05 -5.99 10.72
C VAL A 377 -16.47 -7.33 10.24
N CYS A 378 -16.44 -7.53 8.92
CA CYS A 378 -15.70 -8.64 8.31
C CYS A 378 -15.05 -8.24 6.98
N SER A 379 -13.87 -8.79 6.69
CA SER A 379 -13.07 -8.40 5.53
C SER A 379 -12.12 -9.52 5.10
N ILE A 380 -11.74 -9.52 3.82
CA ILE A 380 -10.71 -10.40 3.26
C ILE A 380 -9.47 -9.58 2.90
N ILE A 381 -8.29 -10.05 3.29
CA ILE A 381 -7.00 -9.56 2.78
C ILE A 381 -6.42 -10.62 1.84
N LEU A 382 -6.25 -10.29 0.55
CA LEU A 382 -5.59 -11.12 -0.46
C LEU A 382 -4.16 -10.62 -0.67
N LEU A 383 -3.17 -11.51 -0.65
CA LEU A 383 -1.77 -11.22 -0.99
C LEU A 383 -1.29 -12.23 -2.02
N SER A 384 -0.74 -11.76 -3.14
CA SER A 384 -0.16 -12.57 -4.21
C SER A 384 0.98 -11.83 -4.92
N ASP A 385 1.98 -12.60 -5.39
CA ASP A 385 3.04 -12.11 -6.28
C ASP A 385 2.91 -12.64 -7.72
N GLY A 386 1.84 -13.38 -8.04
CA GLY A 386 1.71 -14.13 -9.29
C GLY A 386 0.48 -13.78 -10.12
N GLN A 387 0.37 -14.45 -11.27
CA GLN A 387 -0.77 -14.43 -12.19
C GLN A 387 -1.65 -15.66 -11.93
N ASP A 388 -3.00 -15.56 -12.00
CA ASP A 388 -3.85 -16.76 -11.88
C ASP A 388 -3.60 -17.69 -13.08
N THR A 389 -2.96 -18.83 -12.80
CA THR A 389 -2.49 -19.79 -13.80
C THR A 389 -3.62 -20.72 -14.27
N TYR A 390 -4.75 -20.76 -13.56
CA TYR A 390 -5.76 -21.80 -13.71
C TYR A 390 -7.07 -21.30 -14.32
N THR A 391 -7.44 -20.03 -14.12
CA THR A 391 -8.70 -19.48 -14.67
C THR A 391 -8.51 -18.67 -15.95
N VAL A 392 -7.32 -18.13 -16.19
CA VAL A 392 -7.06 -17.19 -17.30
C VAL A 392 -6.69 -17.90 -18.61
N THR A 393 -6.14 -19.11 -18.55
CA THR A 393 -5.59 -19.83 -19.70
C THR A 393 -6.56 -20.83 -20.33
N SER A 394 -7.58 -20.35 -21.04
CA SER A 394 -8.32 -21.20 -22.00
C SER A 394 -7.45 -21.46 -23.24
N PRO A 395 -7.08 -22.71 -23.58
CA PRO A 395 -6.11 -23.00 -24.63
C PRO A 395 -6.74 -23.00 -26.04
N GLY A 396 -7.17 -21.82 -26.51
CA GLY A 396 -7.62 -21.65 -27.89
C GLY A 396 -8.36 -20.34 -28.17
N GLY A 397 -7.73 -19.45 -28.96
CA GLY A 397 -8.42 -18.33 -29.60
C GLY A 397 -7.94 -16.93 -29.19
N VAL A 398 -7.96 -16.05 -30.17
CA VAL A 398 -7.65 -14.62 -30.13
C VAL A 398 -8.30 -13.91 -28.93
N HIS A 399 -7.48 -13.23 -28.11
CA HIS A 399 -7.81 -12.34 -26.99
C HIS A 399 -9.30 -12.22 -26.59
N PRO A 400 -9.88 -13.20 -25.86
CA PRO A 400 -11.08 -12.93 -25.08
C PRO A 400 -10.73 -11.93 -23.96
N ARG A 401 -11.62 -10.97 -23.67
CA ARG A 401 -11.50 -10.17 -22.44
C ARG A 401 -11.55 -11.12 -21.25
N THR A 402 -10.49 -11.15 -20.44
CA THR A 402 -10.46 -11.94 -19.20
C THR A 402 -11.57 -11.45 -18.28
N ASP A 403 -12.59 -12.27 -18.05
CA ASP A 403 -13.69 -11.90 -17.17
C ASP A 403 -13.28 -12.12 -15.70
N TYR A 404 -12.51 -11.16 -15.18
CA TYR A 404 -12.06 -11.13 -13.78
C TYR A 404 -13.24 -11.14 -12.78
N GLN A 405 -14.47 -10.87 -13.22
CA GLN A 405 -15.66 -11.01 -12.37
C GLN A 405 -15.85 -12.48 -11.93
N LEU A 406 -15.44 -13.46 -12.75
CA LEU A 406 -15.50 -14.90 -12.45
C LEU A 406 -14.60 -15.33 -11.28
N LEU A 407 -13.54 -14.57 -10.96
CA LEU A 407 -12.67 -14.83 -9.81
C LEU A 407 -13.40 -14.63 -8.47
N LEU A 408 -14.49 -13.85 -8.47
CA LEU A 408 -15.28 -13.54 -7.29
C LEU A 408 -16.60 -14.34 -7.25
N PRO A 409 -16.87 -15.07 -6.16
CA PRO A 409 -18.19 -15.65 -5.88
C PRO A 409 -19.29 -14.59 -5.98
N VAL A 410 -20.42 -14.98 -6.60
CA VAL A 410 -21.58 -14.08 -6.81
C VAL A 410 -22.10 -13.47 -5.50
N SER A 411 -21.93 -14.18 -4.38
CA SER A 411 -22.33 -13.74 -3.03
C SER A 411 -21.62 -12.48 -2.52
N ILE A 412 -20.46 -12.12 -3.07
CA ILE A 412 -19.68 -10.92 -2.67
C ILE A 412 -19.60 -9.85 -3.77
N ARG A 413 -20.27 -10.04 -4.91
CA ARG A 413 -20.37 -9.02 -5.97
C ARG A 413 -21.36 -7.94 -5.54
N ARG A 414 -20.90 -6.70 -5.35
CA ARG A 414 -21.68 -5.58 -4.78
C ARG A 414 -23.00 -5.27 -5.52
N ASN A 415 -23.12 -5.65 -6.79
CA ASN A 415 -24.28 -5.34 -7.63
C ASN A 415 -25.52 -6.21 -7.35
N ASN A 416 -25.40 -7.36 -6.67
CA ASN A 416 -26.51 -8.33 -6.57
C ASN A 416 -27.53 -8.05 -5.45
N GLY A 417 -27.35 -7.02 -4.62
CA GLY A 417 -28.36 -6.46 -3.72
C GLY A 417 -28.83 -7.32 -2.52
N ALA A 418 -28.55 -8.62 -2.51
CA ALA A 418 -28.97 -9.58 -1.49
C ALA A 418 -27.81 -10.43 -0.92
N GLY A 419 -26.56 -10.08 -1.25
CA GLY A 419 -25.34 -10.74 -0.75
C GLY A 419 -24.72 -10.00 0.43
N LEU A 420 -23.96 -10.71 1.26
CA LEU A 420 -23.13 -10.11 2.30
C LEU A 420 -21.96 -9.39 1.62
N GLN A 421 -21.91 -8.05 1.69
CA GLN A 421 -20.80 -7.29 1.11
C GLN A 421 -19.53 -7.53 1.95
N ILE A 422 -18.63 -8.38 1.43
CA ILE A 422 -17.31 -8.64 2.01
C ILE A 422 -16.27 -7.92 1.13
N PRO A 423 -15.61 -6.85 1.62
CA PRO A 423 -14.54 -6.20 0.87
C PRO A 423 -13.30 -7.12 0.79
N VAL A 424 -12.64 -7.12 -0.37
CA VAL A 424 -11.35 -7.81 -0.58
C VAL A 424 -10.25 -6.75 -0.78
N HIS A 425 -9.40 -6.55 0.22
CA HIS A 425 -8.21 -5.72 0.07
C HIS A 425 -7.09 -6.55 -0.55
N ALA A 426 -6.65 -6.17 -1.74
CA ALA A 426 -5.72 -6.94 -2.56
C ALA A 426 -4.33 -6.28 -2.58
N PHE A 427 -3.30 -7.04 -2.21
CA PHE A 427 -1.92 -6.62 -2.12
C PHE A 427 -1.10 -7.31 -3.20
N GLY A 428 -0.80 -6.59 -4.28
CA GLY A 428 0.10 -7.05 -5.34
C GLY A 428 1.56 -6.86 -4.91
N PHE A 429 2.35 -7.93 -4.91
CA PHE A 429 3.73 -7.91 -4.40
C PHE A 429 4.76 -8.13 -5.51
N GLY A 430 5.74 -7.22 -5.63
CA GLY A 430 6.76 -7.25 -6.68
C GLY A 430 6.20 -7.00 -8.09
N ALA A 431 7.03 -7.16 -9.12
CA ALA A 431 6.65 -6.87 -10.51
C ALA A 431 5.79 -7.96 -11.18
N ASP A 432 5.78 -9.18 -10.64
CA ASP A 432 5.30 -10.38 -11.34
C ASP A 432 3.77 -10.62 -11.22
N HIS A 433 3.07 -9.84 -10.39
CA HIS A 433 1.68 -10.06 -10.00
C HIS A 433 0.64 -9.54 -11.02
N ASP A 434 -0.55 -10.14 -11.05
CA ASP A 434 -1.64 -9.63 -11.91
C ASP A 434 -2.34 -8.42 -11.29
N ALA A 435 -1.76 -7.24 -11.50
CA ALA A 435 -2.34 -5.96 -11.07
C ALA A 435 -3.77 -5.74 -11.60
N ALA A 436 -4.12 -6.25 -12.79
CA ALA A 436 -5.43 -6.06 -13.40
C ALA A 436 -6.50 -6.96 -12.76
N SER A 437 -6.20 -8.24 -12.53
CA SER A 437 -7.04 -9.13 -11.71
C SER A 437 -7.23 -8.57 -10.31
N MET A 438 -6.13 -8.19 -9.64
CA MET A 438 -6.16 -7.79 -8.22
C MET A 438 -6.90 -6.46 -8.01
N HIS A 439 -6.73 -5.49 -8.92
CA HIS A 439 -7.56 -4.29 -8.94
C HIS A 439 -9.03 -4.64 -9.13
N SER A 440 -9.38 -5.43 -10.15
CA SER A 440 -10.77 -5.83 -10.43
C SER A 440 -11.42 -6.57 -9.25
N ILE A 441 -10.68 -7.45 -8.59
CA ILE A 441 -11.09 -8.17 -7.36
C ILE A 441 -11.47 -7.19 -6.24
N SER A 442 -10.63 -6.18 -6.00
CA SER A 442 -10.90 -5.17 -4.96
C SER A 442 -12.08 -4.27 -5.33
N GLU A 443 -12.18 -3.86 -6.59
CA GLU A 443 -13.20 -2.95 -7.10
C GLU A 443 -14.62 -3.54 -7.04
N ILE A 444 -14.78 -4.80 -7.48
CA ILE A 444 -16.09 -5.48 -7.54
C ILE A 444 -16.60 -5.86 -6.13
N SER A 445 -15.70 -6.00 -5.15
CA SER A 445 -16.03 -6.30 -3.75
C SER A 445 -16.19 -5.05 -2.86
N GLY A 446 -15.66 -3.89 -3.30
CA GLY A 446 -15.59 -2.68 -2.49
C GLY A 446 -14.45 -2.67 -1.46
N GLY A 447 -13.39 -3.45 -1.70
CA GLY A 447 -12.12 -3.35 -1.00
C GLY A 447 -11.20 -2.29 -1.62
N THR A 448 -9.89 -2.47 -1.49
CA THR A 448 -8.88 -1.60 -2.11
C THR A 448 -7.72 -2.40 -2.67
N PHE A 449 -7.11 -1.92 -3.75
CA PHE A 449 -5.88 -2.50 -4.31
C PHE A 449 -4.66 -1.70 -3.83
N SER A 450 -3.60 -2.41 -3.46
CA SER A 450 -2.35 -1.86 -2.94
C SER A 450 -1.16 -2.54 -3.62
N PHE A 451 -0.20 -1.75 -4.08
CA PHE A 451 0.99 -2.24 -4.76
C PHE A 451 2.21 -2.12 -3.84
N ILE A 452 2.90 -3.23 -3.62
CA ILE A 452 4.10 -3.34 -2.79
C ILE A 452 5.28 -3.64 -3.72
N GLU A 453 5.99 -2.59 -4.12
CA GLU A 453 7.16 -2.67 -5.01
C GLU A 453 8.41 -3.19 -4.28
N ALA A 454 8.73 -2.58 -3.14
CA ALA A 454 9.90 -2.92 -2.34
C ALA A 454 9.55 -3.92 -1.21
N GLU A 455 10.30 -5.01 -1.10
CA GLU A 455 9.98 -6.13 -0.20
C GLU A 455 9.79 -5.69 1.27
N GLY A 456 10.55 -4.68 1.72
CA GLY A 456 10.49 -4.19 3.11
C GLY A 456 9.17 -3.51 3.50
N VAL A 457 8.39 -3.01 2.53
CA VAL A 457 7.19 -2.18 2.77
C VAL A 457 5.94 -3.02 3.08
N ILE A 458 5.97 -4.34 2.86
CA ILE A 458 4.82 -5.24 3.10
C ILE A 458 4.27 -5.17 4.53
N GLN A 459 5.12 -5.04 5.55
CA GLN A 459 4.66 -4.96 6.93
C GLN A 459 3.88 -3.66 7.19
N ASP A 460 4.31 -2.55 6.59
CA ASP A 460 3.69 -1.23 6.72
C ASP A 460 2.39 -1.14 5.90
N ALA A 461 2.36 -1.72 4.69
CA ALA A 461 1.15 -1.85 3.88
C ALA A 461 0.04 -2.64 4.62
N PHE A 462 0.43 -3.73 5.28
CA PHE A 462 -0.48 -4.51 6.14
C PHE A 462 -0.89 -3.72 7.39
N ALA A 463 0.03 -2.97 8.00
CA ALA A 463 -0.24 -2.14 9.17
C ALA A 463 -1.27 -1.03 8.88
N GLN A 464 -1.13 -0.33 7.75
CA GLN A 464 -2.10 0.67 7.27
C GLN A 464 -3.49 0.05 7.11
N CYS A 465 -3.58 -1.12 6.48
CA CYS A 465 -4.86 -1.81 6.26
C CYS A 465 -5.55 -2.21 7.56
N ILE A 466 -4.85 -2.85 8.51
CA ILE A 466 -5.44 -3.21 9.80
C ILE A 466 -5.74 -1.97 10.66
N GLY A 467 -5.00 -0.88 10.52
CA GLY A 467 -5.32 0.39 11.18
C GLY A 467 -6.69 0.95 10.77
N GLY A 468 -7.08 0.78 9.51
CA GLY A 468 -8.46 1.02 9.05
C GLY A 468 -9.43 0.01 9.64
N LEU A 469 -9.24 -1.28 9.35
CA LEU A 469 -10.20 -2.34 9.72
C LEU A 469 -10.49 -2.43 11.23
N LEU A 470 -9.50 -2.11 12.08
CA LEU A 470 -9.64 -2.10 13.54
C LEU A 470 -10.15 -0.75 14.11
N SER A 471 -10.51 0.21 13.26
CA SER A 471 -11.07 1.52 13.66
C SER A 471 -12.40 1.86 12.99
N VAL A 472 -13.14 0.89 12.44
CA VAL A 472 -14.52 1.10 11.95
C VAL A 472 -15.42 1.63 13.07
N VAL A 473 -16.10 2.75 12.81
CA VAL A 473 -17.04 3.42 13.74
C VAL A 473 -18.44 3.61 13.14
N VAL A 474 -18.58 3.39 11.83
CA VAL A 474 -19.79 3.59 11.04
C VAL A 474 -19.92 2.43 10.08
N GLN A 475 -21.10 1.84 9.96
CA GLN A 475 -21.40 0.81 8.96
C GLN A 475 -22.59 1.23 8.08
N GLU A 476 -22.67 0.64 6.88
CA GLU A 476 -23.84 0.73 6.00
C GLU A 476 -24.28 2.17 5.64
N LEU A 477 -23.38 3.17 5.67
CA LEU A 477 -23.72 4.59 5.47
C LEU A 477 -24.36 4.85 4.10
N LEU A 478 -25.53 5.48 4.15
CA LEU A 478 -26.31 5.98 3.05
C LEU A 478 -26.48 7.51 3.18
N VAL A 479 -25.90 8.25 2.23
CA VAL A 479 -26.18 9.68 2.05
C VAL A 479 -27.44 9.83 1.22
N ARG A 480 -28.36 10.71 1.62
CA ARG A 480 -29.53 11.13 0.84
C ARG A 480 -29.43 12.62 0.53
N ILE A 481 -29.75 12.98 -0.71
CA ILE A 481 -29.62 14.32 -1.27
C ILE A 481 -30.99 14.69 -1.85
N GLU A 482 -31.57 15.79 -1.39
CA GLU A 482 -32.94 16.20 -1.69
C GLU A 482 -32.95 17.67 -2.16
N CYS A 483 -33.40 17.93 -3.39
CA CYS A 483 -33.58 19.31 -3.89
C CYS A 483 -34.70 20.02 -3.11
N VAL A 484 -34.40 21.19 -2.56
CA VAL A 484 -35.35 21.93 -1.71
C VAL A 484 -36.32 22.76 -2.55
N HIS A 485 -35.81 23.49 -3.54
CA HIS A 485 -36.66 24.30 -4.42
C HIS A 485 -37.27 23.43 -5.55
N PRO A 486 -38.60 23.51 -5.82
CA PRO A 486 -39.31 22.54 -6.67
C PRO A 486 -38.93 22.54 -8.15
N SER A 487 -38.23 23.59 -8.62
CA SER A 487 -37.72 23.71 -10.00
C SER A 487 -36.22 23.41 -10.15
N LEU A 488 -35.54 22.93 -9.09
CA LEU A 488 -34.17 22.43 -9.19
C LEU A 488 -34.16 20.97 -9.61
N GLN A 489 -33.09 20.57 -10.32
CA GLN A 489 -32.81 19.19 -10.68
C GLN A 489 -31.32 18.89 -10.47
N LEU A 490 -31.03 17.70 -9.98
CA LEU A 490 -29.71 17.09 -9.93
C LEU A 490 -29.31 16.68 -11.35
N GLY A 491 -28.13 17.11 -11.81
CA GLY A 491 -27.58 16.68 -13.11
C GLY A 491 -26.85 15.35 -13.00
N SER A 492 -25.83 15.29 -12.15
CA SER A 492 -25.02 14.10 -11.88
C SER A 492 -24.39 14.12 -10.48
N ILE A 493 -24.13 12.93 -9.94
CA ILE A 493 -23.48 12.74 -8.63
C ILE A 493 -22.11 12.09 -8.88
N LYS A 494 -21.05 12.88 -8.82
CA LYS A 494 -19.67 12.42 -9.01
C LYS A 494 -19.12 11.83 -7.69
N ALA A 495 -19.27 10.52 -7.53
CA ALA A 495 -18.88 9.79 -6.32
C ALA A 495 -17.81 8.69 -6.53
N GLY A 496 -17.08 8.68 -7.65
CA GLY A 496 -16.05 7.67 -7.91
C GLY A 496 -16.64 6.25 -7.99
N SER A 497 -16.08 5.30 -7.24
CA SER A 497 -16.55 3.90 -7.21
C SER A 497 -17.76 3.67 -6.29
N TYR A 498 -18.26 4.70 -5.62
CA TYR A 498 -19.42 4.58 -4.74
C TYR A 498 -20.71 4.47 -5.54
N ARG A 499 -21.53 3.45 -5.22
CA ARG A 499 -22.82 3.22 -5.88
C ARG A 499 -23.77 4.38 -5.59
N THR A 500 -24.04 5.17 -6.61
CA THR A 500 -25.08 6.20 -6.61
C THR A 500 -26.41 5.63 -7.09
N SER A 501 -27.50 6.32 -6.78
CA SER A 501 -28.79 6.18 -7.45
C SER A 501 -29.50 7.53 -7.45
N MET A 502 -30.32 7.76 -8.48
CA MET A 502 -31.09 8.99 -8.66
C MET A 502 -32.54 8.62 -9.02
N MET A 503 -33.51 9.34 -8.46
CA MET A 503 -34.93 9.13 -8.77
C MET A 503 -35.28 9.68 -10.15
N ALA A 504 -36.34 9.13 -10.76
CA ALA A 504 -36.77 9.48 -12.12
C ALA A 504 -37.23 10.94 -12.30
N ASP A 505 -37.46 11.68 -11.22
CA ASP A 505 -37.76 13.12 -11.23
C ASP A 505 -36.51 14.01 -11.14
N ALA A 506 -35.32 13.40 -10.96
CA ALA A 506 -34.03 14.05 -10.73
C ALA A 506 -33.98 15.01 -9.54
N ARG A 507 -34.90 14.92 -8.56
CA ARG A 507 -34.90 15.77 -7.35
C ARG A 507 -34.35 15.09 -6.11
N MET A 508 -34.26 13.76 -6.11
CA MET A 508 -33.65 13.00 -5.03
C MET A 508 -32.56 12.06 -5.55
N GLY A 509 -31.43 12.05 -4.86
CA GLY A 509 -30.31 11.16 -5.09
C GLY A 509 -29.81 10.52 -3.80
N SER A 510 -29.05 9.44 -3.91
CA SER A 510 -28.39 8.81 -2.77
C SER A 510 -27.06 8.18 -3.14
N ILE A 511 -26.16 8.10 -2.15
CA ILE A 511 -24.82 7.51 -2.27
C ILE A 511 -24.67 6.42 -1.22
N SER A 512 -24.43 5.18 -1.65
CA SER A 512 -24.10 4.06 -0.76
C SER A 512 -22.60 4.05 -0.49
N VAL A 513 -22.21 4.66 0.64
CA VAL A 513 -20.82 4.76 1.10
C VAL A 513 -20.39 3.47 1.80
N GLY A 514 -21.25 2.89 2.65
CA GLY A 514 -20.92 1.71 3.44
C GLY A 514 -20.12 2.07 4.69
N ASP A 515 -19.12 1.28 5.04
CA ASP A 515 -18.41 1.42 6.31
C ASP A 515 -17.36 2.54 6.27
N LEU A 516 -17.19 3.28 7.38
CA LEU A 516 -16.12 4.27 7.58
C LEU A 516 -15.28 3.99 8.84
N TYR A 517 -13.98 4.24 8.72
CA TYR A 517 -13.00 4.22 9.81
C TYR A 517 -13.05 5.53 10.62
N ALA A 518 -12.53 5.54 11.84
CA ALA A 518 -12.51 6.74 12.68
C ALA A 518 -11.63 7.84 12.08
N GLU A 519 -12.10 9.09 12.13
CA GLU A 519 -11.51 10.24 11.43
C GLU A 519 -11.37 10.06 9.90
N GLU A 520 -12.07 9.11 9.28
CA GLU A 520 -12.09 8.94 7.82
C GLU A 520 -13.00 9.97 7.15
N GLU A 521 -12.46 10.67 6.15
CA GLU A 521 -13.12 11.77 5.43
C GLU A 521 -13.56 11.35 4.01
N ARG A 522 -14.69 11.88 3.52
CA ARG A 522 -15.23 11.62 2.18
C ARG A 522 -15.80 12.87 1.54
N ASP A 523 -15.33 13.15 0.33
CA ASP A 523 -15.76 14.28 -0.48
C ASP A 523 -16.50 13.81 -1.75
N PHE A 524 -17.71 14.30 -1.97
CA PHE A 524 -18.57 14.00 -3.13
C PHE A 524 -19.06 15.27 -3.81
N LEU A 525 -18.95 15.36 -5.13
CA LEU A 525 -19.47 16.50 -5.89
C LEU A 525 -20.83 16.17 -6.52
N VAL A 526 -21.82 17.01 -6.25
CA VAL A 526 -23.16 16.95 -6.82
C VAL A 526 -23.30 18.14 -7.78
N THR A 527 -23.73 17.88 -9.01
CA THR A 527 -24.04 18.94 -9.99
C THR A 527 -25.53 19.23 -10.00
N ILE A 528 -25.90 20.51 -10.04
CA ILE A 528 -27.28 21.00 -9.98
C ILE A 528 -27.47 22.02 -11.10
N ASN A 529 -28.64 22.02 -11.74
CA ASN A 529 -29.00 23.09 -12.69
C ASN A 529 -29.82 24.16 -11.98
N ILE A 530 -29.27 25.37 -11.87
CA ILE A 530 -29.92 26.52 -11.23
C ILE A 530 -30.75 27.26 -12.29
N PRO A 531 -32.08 27.35 -12.17
CA PRO A 531 -32.93 28.06 -13.12
C PRO A 531 -32.93 29.58 -12.89
N VAL A 532 -33.40 30.35 -13.86
CA VAL A 532 -33.74 31.78 -13.69
C VAL A 532 -34.90 31.91 -12.68
N VAL A 533 -34.82 32.85 -11.73
CA VAL A 533 -35.87 33.08 -10.72
C VAL A 533 -36.08 34.59 -10.52
N ALA A 534 -37.33 35.05 -10.64
CA ALA A 534 -37.63 36.48 -10.73
C ALA A 534 -37.48 37.28 -9.42
N SER A 535 -37.80 36.69 -8.26
CA SER A 535 -38.14 37.45 -7.04
C SER A 535 -37.43 37.02 -5.76
N SER A 536 -36.61 35.97 -5.75
CA SER A 536 -35.90 35.54 -4.54
C SER A 536 -34.49 36.15 -4.46
N TYR A 537 -34.09 36.58 -3.24
CA TYR A 537 -32.73 37.04 -2.93
C TYR A 537 -31.83 35.91 -2.44
N GLU A 538 -32.38 34.79 -2.01
CA GLU A 538 -31.67 33.58 -1.57
C GLU A 538 -32.36 32.33 -2.14
N MET A 539 -31.65 31.20 -2.20
CA MET A 539 -32.17 29.96 -2.76
C MET A 539 -31.55 28.74 -2.08
N SER A 540 -32.36 27.98 -1.35
CA SER A 540 -32.00 26.63 -0.90
C SER A 540 -31.88 25.69 -2.10
N LEU A 541 -30.70 25.09 -2.26
CA LEU A 541 -30.36 24.18 -3.34
C LEU A 541 -30.72 22.73 -2.97
N VAL A 542 -29.98 22.17 -2.01
CA VAL A 542 -30.09 20.77 -1.59
C VAL A 542 -29.99 20.62 -0.09
N LYS A 543 -30.70 19.63 0.42
CA LYS A 543 -30.70 19.17 1.80
C LYS A 543 -30.07 17.79 1.86
N VAL A 544 -29.01 17.65 2.64
CA VAL A 544 -28.22 16.42 2.76
C VAL A 544 -28.51 15.76 4.10
N ARG A 545 -28.86 14.47 4.09
CA ARG A 545 -29.12 13.68 5.30
C ARG A 545 -28.27 12.41 5.26
N CYS A 546 -27.72 12.01 6.41
CA CYS A 546 -26.99 10.75 6.53
C CYS A 546 -27.78 9.76 7.39
N VAL A 547 -27.81 8.50 6.93
CA VAL A 547 -28.38 7.36 7.66
C VAL A 547 -27.33 6.27 7.69
N TYR A 548 -26.99 5.78 8.88
CA TYR A 548 -25.96 4.76 9.05
C TYR A 548 -26.29 3.81 10.18
N ARG A 549 -25.51 2.73 10.28
CA ARG A 549 -25.60 1.76 11.35
C ARG A 549 -24.42 1.93 12.31
N ASP A 550 -24.70 2.05 13.60
CA ASP A 550 -23.66 2.03 14.62
C ASP A 550 -23.21 0.57 14.84
N PRO A 551 -21.92 0.23 14.68
CA PRO A 551 -21.43 -1.15 14.85
C PRO A 551 -21.49 -1.68 16.29
N ILE A 552 -21.59 -0.80 17.31
CA ILE A 552 -21.61 -1.17 18.73
C ILE A 552 -23.06 -1.43 19.18
N THR A 553 -23.95 -0.43 19.06
CA THR A 553 -25.38 -0.61 19.40
C THR A 553 -26.14 -1.48 18.40
N LYS A 554 -25.66 -1.54 17.14
CA LYS A 554 -26.28 -2.20 15.96
C LYS A 554 -27.55 -1.52 15.46
N GLU A 555 -27.92 -0.38 16.05
CA GLU A 555 -29.09 0.42 15.69
C GLU A 555 -28.83 1.32 14.47
N MET A 556 -29.91 1.78 13.84
CA MET A 556 -29.86 2.70 12.69
C MET A 556 -29.94 4.15 13.18
N VAL A 557 -28.81 4.86 13.10
CA VAL A 557 -28.71 6.28 13.42
C VAL A 557 -29.11 7.10 12.19
N ASN A 558 -30.11 7.96 12.35
CA ASN A 558 -30.44 9.01 11.40
C ASN A 558 -29.83 10.32 11.92
N VAL A 559 -29.04 11.01 11.12
CA VAL A 559 -28.56 12.35 11.47
C VAL A 559 -29.72 13.33 11.26
N GLU A 560 -30.29 13.84 12.37
CA GLU A 560 -31.47 14.71 12.35
C GLU A 560 -31.16 16.10 11.77
N GLU A 561 -29.97 16.63 12.09
CA GLU A 561 -29.43 17.86 11.51
C GLU A 561 -29.04 17.64 10.04
N ALA A 562 -29.96 17.98 9.14
CA ALA A 562 -29.75 17.90 7.72
C ALA A 562 -29.03 19.16 7.20
N SER A 563 -27.82 18.98 6.66
CA SER A 563 -26.99 20.07 6.10
C SER A 563 -27.67 20.64 4.85
N GLU A 564 -28.04 21.93 4.88
CA GLU A 564 -28.79 22.59 3.81
C GLU A 564 -27.93 23.66 3.13
N VAL A 565 -27.78 23.54 1.81
CA VAL A 565 -26.97 24.45 0.99
C VAL A 565 -27.85 25.58 0.47
N MET A 566 -27.49 26.81 0.81
CA MET A 566 -28.13 28.02 0.28
C MET A 566 -27.14 28.86 -0.52
N ILE A 567 -27.63 29.57 -1.53
CA ILE A 567 -26.88 30.59 -2.29
C ILE A 567 -27.65 31.90 -2.37
N GLN A 568 -26.94 33.01 -2.55
CA GLN A 568 -27.54 34.31 -2.81
C GLN A 568 -27.89 34.47 -4.30
N ARG A 569 -28.95 35.26 -4.57
CA ARG A 569 -29.53 35.52 -5.89
C ARG A 569 -29.64 37.04 -6.14
N PRO A 570 -28.50 37.76 -6.22
CA PRO A 570 -28.49 39.20 -6.44
C PRO A 570 -28.82 39.56 -7.91
N GLU A 571 -29.07 40.85 -8.15
CA GLU A 571 -29.32 41.42 -9.48
C GLU A 571 -28.02 41.71 -10.24
N VAL A 572 -26.95 42.05 -9.51
CA VAL A 572 -25.58 42.23 -10.01
C VAL A 572 -24.67 41.35 -9.16
N VAL A 573 -23.74 40.65 -9.82
CA VAL A 573 -22.74 39.80 -9.17
C VAL A 573 -21.38 40.51 -9.24
N GLY A 574 -20.62 40.49 -8.15
CA GLY A 574 -19.25 41.01 -8.09
C GLY A 574 -18.22 40.02 -8.65
N GLU A 575 -16.97 40.13 -8.20
CA GLU A 575 -15.96 39.11 -8.50
C GLU A 575 -16.32 37.79 -7.78
N LEU A 576 -16.42 36.69 -8.53
CA LEU A 576 -16.86 35.40 -8.03
C LEU A 576 -15.71 34.64 -7.39
N ILE A 577 -15.63 34.70 -6.05
CA ILE A 577 -14.73 33.85 -5.26
C ILE A 577 -15.28 32.41 -5.26
N VAL A 578 -14.50 31.50 -5.87
CA VAL A 578 -14.78 30.06 -5.92
C VAL A 578 -14.42 29.40 -4.58
N SER A 579 -15.23 28.45 -4.09
CA SER A 579 -14.88 27.63 -2.92
C SER A 579 -13.61 26.83 -3.18
N MET A 580 -12.63 26.99 -2.29
CA MET A 580 -11.34 26.30 -2.34
C MET A 580 -11.51 24.79 -2.15
N GLU A 581 -12.51 24.41 -1.35
CA GLU A 581 -12.89 23.03 -1.06
C GLU A 581 -13.48 22.34 -2.30
N VAL A 582 -14.37 23.04 -3.02
CA VAL A 582 -14.97 22.57 -4.28
C VAL A 582 -13.91 22.48 -5.38
N ASP A 583 -13.05 23.50 -5.54
CA ASP A 583 -11.99 23.49 -6.55
C ASP A 583 -11.00 22.34 -6.33
N ARG A 584 -10.51 22.18 -5.09
CA ARG A 584 -9.66 21.05 -4.66
C ARG A 584 -10.27 19.69 -5.02
N GLN A 585 -11.60 19.54 -4.89
CA GLN A 585 -12.28 18.27 -5.17
C GLN A 585 -12.58 18.07 -6.66
N ARG A 586 -12.86 19.13 -7.41
CA ARG A 586 -12.87 19.11 -8.88
C ARG A 586 -11.50 18.69 -9.44
N ASN A 587 -10.43 19.26 -8.89
CA ASN A 587 -9.05 18.95 -9.24
C ASN A 587 -8.69 17.47 -8.98
N ARG A 588 -9.12 16.89 -7.84
CA ARG A 588 -8.97 15.44 -7.61
C ARG A 588 -9.70 14.61 -8.67
N LEU A 589 -10.95 14.92 -8.99
CA LEU A 589 -11.71 14.12 -9.94
C LEU A 589 -11.12 14.20 -11.35
N HIS A 590 -10.73 15.40 -11.80
CA HIS A 590 -10.03 15.58 -13.07
C HIS A 590 -8.71 14.79 -13.13
N ALA A 591 -7.94 14.76 -12.04
CA ALA A 591 -6.74 13.92 -11.94
C ALA A 591 -7.06 12.42 -12.06
N ALA A 592 -8.10 11.92 -11.37
CA ALA A 592 -8.51 10.52 -11.45
C ALA A 592 -9.09 10.13 -12.82
N GLU A 593 -9.83 11.05 -13.47
CA GLU A 593 -10.31 10.92 -14.85
C GLU A 593 -9.10 10.79 -15.81
N ALA A 594 -8.10 11.69 -15.71
CA ALA A 594 -6.86 11.66 -16.51
C ALA A 594 -5.97 10.42 -16.24
N MET A 595 -5.86 9.96 -14.99
CA MET A 595 -5.17 8.70 -14.64
C MET A 595 -5.82 7.49 -15.34
N SER A 596 -7.16 7.47 -15.41
CA SER A 596 -7.92 6.38 -16.04
C SER A 596 -7.75 6.38 -17.56
N GLU A 597 -7.77 7.56 -18.18
CA GLU A 597 -7.52 7.75 -19.61
C GLU A 597 -6.08 7.38 -19.99
N ALA A 598 -5.08 7.89 -19.26
CA ALA A 598 -3.67 7.61 -19.51
C ALA A 598 -3.36 6.10 -19.38
N ARG A 599 -3.96 5.41 -18.40
CA ARG A 599 -3.91 3.94 -18.31
C ARG A 599 -4.47 3.28 -19.58
N VAL A 600 -5.64 3.70 -20.07
CA VAL A 600 -6.26 3.10 -21.27
C VAL A 600 -5.38 3.33 -22.51
N ALA A 601 -4.79 4.52 -22.68
CA ALA A 601 -3.83 4.79 -23.73
C ALA A 601 -2.57 3.90 -23.60
N ALA A 602 -2.01 3.76 -22.40
CA ALA A 602 -0.84 2.93 -22.12
C ALA A 602 -1.07 1.43 -22.38
N GLU A 603 -2.22 0.86 -21.98
CA GLU A 603 -2.56 -0.54 -22.30
C GLU A 603 -2.71 -0.77 -23.81
N ASN A 604 -3.30 0.20 -24.53
CA ASN A 604 -3.37 0.19 -26.00
C ASN A 604 -2.00 0.39 -26.67
N GLY A 605 -0.94 0.69 -25.91
CA GLY A 605 0.43 0.89 -26.38
C GLY A 605 0.80 2.35 -26.69
N ASP A 606 -0.14 3.29 -26.59
CA ASP A 606 0.12 4.72 -26.77
C ASP A 606 0.58 5.37 -25.46
N LEU A 607 1.85 5.12 -25.13
CA LEU A 607 2.52 5.73 -23.99
C LEU A 607 2.76 7.24 -24.18
N VAL A 608 2.82 7.73 -25.42
CA VAL A 608 3.05 9.14 -25.71
C VAL A 608 1.77 9.95 -25.44
N GLY A 609 0.62 9.46 -25.91
CA GLY A 609 -0.69 9.97 -25.52
C GLY A 609 -0.90 9.90 -24.02
N ALA A 610 -0.58 8.77 -23.38
CA ALA A 610 -0.71 8.61 -21.93
C ALA A 610 0.08 9.66 -21.12
N VAL A 611 1.38 9.85 -21.43
CA VAL A 611 2.22 10.86 -20.77
C VAL A 611 1.72 12.29 -21.06
N SER A 612 1.21 12.55 -22.26
CA SER A 612 0.65 13.85 -22.66
C SER A 612 -0.64 14.21 -21.92
N VAL A 613 -1.56 13.25 -21.74
CA VAL A 613 -2.79 13.40 -20.93
C VAL A 613 -2.44 13.78 -19.49
N LEU A 614 -1.48 13.05 -18.88
CA LEU A 614 -1.00 13.36 -17.53
C LEU A 614 -0.32 14.75 -17.46
N GLU A 615 0.43 15.17 -18.49
CA GLU A 615 1.06 16.50 -18.51
C GLU A 615 0.03 17.63 -18.62
N SER A 616 -0.98 17.44 -19.50
CA SER A 616 -2.08 18.38 -19.69
C SER A 616 -2.85 18.58 -18.39
N CYS A 617 -3.20 17.47 -17.71
CA CYS A 617 -3.83 17.51 -16.39
C CYS A 617 -2.93 18.21 -15.36
N ARG A 618 -1.64 17.86 -15.28
CA ARG A 618 -0.70 18.48 -14.32
C ARG A 618 -0.52 19.99 -14.56
N ARG A 619 -0.61 20.45 -15.81
CA ARG A 619 -0.60 21.88 -16.18
C ARG A 619 -1.88 22.57 -15.73
N ALA A 620 -3.05 22.04 -16.09
CA ALA A 620 -4.35 22.57 -15.67
C ALA A 620 -4.50 22.62 -14.14
N LEU A 621 -4.02 21.60 -13.43
CA LEU A 621 -3.95 21.58 -11.96
C LEU A 621 -3.11 22.74 -11.43
N SER A 622 -1.92 22.99 -11.99
CA SER A 622 -1.06 24.10 -11.54
C SER A 622 -1.65 25.49 -11.76
N GLU A 623 -2.59 25.61 -12.71
CA GLU A 623 -3.30 26.85 -13.02
C GLU A 623 -4.57 27.06 -12.16
N SER A 624 -5.03 26.04 -11.42
CA SER A 624 -6.23 26.08 -10.58
C SER A 624 -6.12 27.04 -9.37
N ALA A 625 -7.26 27.38 -8.76
CA ALA A 625 -7.28 28.26 -7.58
C ALA A 625 -6.65 27.57 -6.37
N SER A 626 -7.01 26.31 -6.10
CA SER A 626 -6.46 25.57 -4.95
C SER A 626 -4.96 25.29 -5.06
N ALA A 627 -4.43 25.06 -6.28
CA ALA A 627 -2.99 24.91 -6.46
C ALA A 627 -2.23 26.24 -6.25
N ARG A 628 -2.74 27.37 -6.79
CA ARG A 628 -2.13 28.70 -6.58
C ARG A 628 -2.12 29.12 -5.10
N ALA A 629 -3.11 28.68 -4.32
CA ALA A 629 -3.16 28.88 -2.88
C ALA A 629 -2.25 27.94 -2.06
N GLY A 630 -1.56 26.98 -2.70
CA GLY A 630 -0.65 26.06 -2.04
C GLY A 630 -1.32 24.88 -1.33
N ASP A 631 -2.51 24.44 -1.78
CA ASP A 631 -3.19 23.27 -1.20
C ASP A 631 -2.33 22.00 -1.26
N ARG A 632 -2.33 21.25 -0.15
CA ARG A 632 -1.53 20.04 0.01
C ARG A 632 -2.00 18.88 -0.86
N LEU A 633 -3.31 18.75 -1.11
CA LEU A 633 -3.81 17.69 -1.99
C LEU A 633 -3.40 17.96 -3.44
N CYS A 634 -3.50 19.21 -3.89
CA CYS A 634 -3.06 19.62 -5.23
C CYS A 634 -1.55 19.42 -5.44
N ALA A 635 -0.72 19.71 -4.43
CA ALA A 635 0.71 19.42 -4.48
C ALA A 635 0.99 17.90 -4.55
N SER A 636 0.30 17.09 -3.74
CA SER A 636 0.41 15.62 -3.75
C SER A 636 0.01 15.05 -5.12
N LEU A 637 -1.17 15.41 -5.64
CA LEU A 637 -1.66 14.99 -6.96
C LEU A 637 -0.67 15.38 -8.08
N SER A 638 -0.09 16.58 -8.03
CA SER A 638 0.85 17.05 -9.06
C SER A 638 2.14 16.22 -9.10
N ALA A 639 2.60 15.70 -7.96
CA ALA A 639 3.80 14.86 -7.88
C ALA A 639 3.47 13.36 -8.13
N GLU A 640 2.29 12.88 -7.72
CA GLU A 640 1.78 11.56 -8.11
C GLU A 640 1.64 11.42 -9.63
N LEU A 641 1.04 12.41 -10.30
CA LEU A 641 0.93 12.42 -11.77
C LEU A 641 2.33 12.42 -12.42
N LYS A 642 3.32 13.11 -11.84
CA LYS A 642 4.72 13.09 -12.33
C LYS A 642 5.37 11.70 -12.18
N GLU A 643 5.21 11.03 -11.04
CA GLU A 643 5.68 9.65 -10.84
C GLU A 643 5.03 8.69 -11.86
N MET A 644 3.73 8.87 -12.15
CA MET A 644 3.05 8.12 -13.21
C MET A 644 3.60 8.41 -14.61
N GLN A 645 3.91 9.68 -14.94
CA GLN A 645 4.56 10.03 -16.21
C GLN A 645 5.92 9.33 -16.37
N GLU A 646 6.74 9.33 -15.32
CA GLU A 646 8.07 8.71 -15.34
C GLU A 646 7.98 7.18 -15.48
N ARG A 647 7.04 6.53 -14.79
CA ARG A 647 6.77 5.08 -14.93
C ARG A 647 6.10 4.69 -16.25
N MET A 648 5.46 5.63 -16.96
CA MET A 648 4.95 5.42 -18.32
C MET A 648 6.00 5.67 -19.43
N GLY A 649 7.18 6.18 -19.10
CA GLY A 649 8.19 6.61 -20.09
C GLY A 649 8.71 5.52 -21.04
N ASN A 650 8.49 4.24 -20.75
CA ASN A 650 8.64 3.13 -21.70
C ASN A 650 7.77 1.92 -21.31
N ARG A 651 7.48 1.04 -22.28
CA ARG A 651 6.55 -0.08 -22.07
C ARG A 651 7.00 -1.05 -20.97
N ARG A 652 8.30 -1.30 -20.83
CA ARG A 652 8.83 -2.19 -19.80
C ARG A 652 8.61 -1.62 -18.40
N ALA A 653 8.92 -0.34 -18.17
CA ALA A 653 8.65 0.32 -16.88
C ALA A 653 7.15 0.35 -16.55
N TYR A 654 6.30 0.55 -17.56
CA TYR A 654 4.85 0.48 -17.38
C TYR A 654 4.37 -0.92 -17.00
N GLU A 655 4.88 -1.97 -17.66
CA GLU A 655 4.49 -3.36 -17.37
C GLU A 655 5.08 -3.90 -16.06
N GLU A 656 6.29 -3.51 -15.68
CA GLU A 656 6.98 -3.96 -14.45
C GLU A 656 6.48 -3.26 -13.16
N SER A 657 6.10 -1.98 -13.21
CA SER A 657 5.50 -1.32 -12.03
C SER A 657 4.53 -0.16 -12.29
N GLY A 658 4.59 0.51 -13.44
CA GLY A 658 3.69 1.64 -13.75
C GLY A 658 2.21 1.29 -13.72
N ARG A 659 1.81 0.16 -14.32
CA ARG A 659 0.43 -0.37 -14.29
C ARG A 659 -0.07 -0.54 -12.85
N ALA A 660 0.72 -1.20 -12.01
CA ALA A 660 0.35 -1.46 -10.61
C ALA A 660 0.29 -0.18 -9.77
N TYR A 661 1.22 0.76 -9.99
CA TYR A 661 1.19 2.08 -9.37
C TYR A 661 -0.08 2.85 -9.75
N VAL A 662 -0.41 2.94 -11.04
CA VAL A 662 -1.60 3.67 -11.54
C VAL A 662 -2.91 3.02 -11.04
N LEU A 663 -2.99 1.69 -11.00
CA LEU A 663 -4.16 1.00 -10.47
C LEU A 663 -4.32 1.18 -8.95
N SER A 664 -3.22 1.20 -8.18
CA SER A 664 -3.28 1.56 -6.74
C SER A 664 -3.68 3.03 -6.55
N GLY A 665 -3.19 3.93 -7.41
CA GLY A 665 -3.57 5.35 -7.44
C GLY A 665 -5.07 5.55 -7.67
N LEU A 666 -5.61 4.93 -8.72
CA LEU A 666 -7.03 4.93 -9.06
C LEU A 666 -7.89 4.31 -7.94
N SER A 667 -7.50 3.16 -7.38
CA SER A 667 -8.22 2.55 -6.26
C SER A 667 -8.27 3.50 -5.04
N SER A 668 -7.16 4.18 -4.74
CA SER A 668 -7.10 5.16 -3.66
C SER A 668 -8.03 6.35 -3.87
N HIS A 669 -8.03 6.99 -5.05
CA HIS A 669 -8.85 8.18 -5.28
C HIS A 669 -10.33 7.89 -5.52
N SER A 670 -10.67 6.74 -6.11
CA SER A 670 -12.07 6.37 -6.40
C SER A 670 -12.82 5.89 -5.15
N TRP A 671 -12.12 5.27 -4.19
CA TRP A 671 -12.66 4.93 -2.86
C TRP A 671 -12.31 5.93 -1.76
N GLN A 672 -11.44 6.92 -2.04
CA GLN A 672 -10.90 7.89 -1.09
C GLN A 672 -10.26 7.22 0.14
N ARG A 673 -9.49 6.14 -0.09
CA ARG A 673 -8.85 5.31 0.94
C ARG A 673 -7.36 5.23 0.75
N ALA A 674 -6.61 5.17 1.85
CA ALA A 674 -5.17 4.98 1.79
C ALA A 674 -4.84 3.58 1.28
N THR A 675 -4.15 3.49 0.14
CA THR A 675 -3.56 2.26 -0.40
C THR A 675 -2.04 2.28 -0.17
N ALA A 676 -1.38 1.13 -0.25
CA ALA A 676 0.07 1.14 -0.44
C ALA A 676 0.38 1.40 -1.92
N ARG A 677 1.35 2.28 -2.15
CA ARG A 677 1.91 2.60 -3.47
C ARG A 677 3.41 2.30 -3.43
N GLY A 678 4.03 2.18 -4.60
CA GLY A 678 5.46 1.88 -4.72
C GLY A 678 6.37 2.91 -4.04
N ASP A 679 7.65 2.57 -3.85
CA ASP A 679 8.61 3.45 -3.18
C ASP A 679 8.88 4.67 -4.08
N SER A 680 8.37 5.84 -3.68
CA SER A 680 8.57 7.08 -4.44
C SER A 680 9.94 7.64 -4.14
N THR A 681 10.67 8.05 -5.19
CA THR A 681 12.07 8.43 -5.06
C THR A 681 12.30 9.64 -4.14
N ASP A 682 11.29 10.49 -3.97
CA ASP A 682 11.25 11.54 -2.96
C ASP A 682 10.67 11.00 -1.63
N SER A 683 11.57 10.46 -0.80
CA SER A 683 11.30 9.66 0.41
C SER A 683 10.67 10.39 1.61
N THR A 684 9.87 11.45 1.40
CA THR A 684 9.38 12.33 2.47
C THR A 684 7.93 12.84 2.42
N SER A 685 7.12 12.64 1.36
CA SER A 685 5.80 13.33 1.28
C SER A 685 4.58 12.60 0.68
N LEU A 686 4.73 11.58 -0.18
CA LEU A 686 3.66 11.17 -1.11
C LEU A 686 2.67 10.08 -0.66
N VAL A 687 2.80 9.52 0.55
CA VAL A 687 2.04 8.31 0.98
C VAL A 687 1.05 8.58 2.14
N GLN A 688 0.76 9.84 2.46
CA GLN A 688 -0.15 10.20 3.58
C GLN A 688 -1.61 10.50 3.17
N SER A 689 -1.93 10.53 1.87
CA SER A 689 -3.30 10.80 1.40
C SER A 689 -4.28 9.74 1.89
N TYR A 690 -5.38 10.19 2.51
CA TYR A 690 -6.45 9.38 3.12
C TYR A 690 -6.02 8.47 4.29
N GLN A 691 -4.83 8.63 4.87
CA GLN A 691 -4.44 7.90 6.07
C GLN A 691 -5.18 8.46 7.30
N THR A 692 -5.90 7.62 8.04
CA THR A 692 -6.46 8.03 9.34
C THR A 692 -5.39 7.98 10.44
N PRO A 693 -5.56 8.67 11.59
CA PRO A 693 -4.61 8.61 12.70
C PRO A 693 -4.35 7.18 13.22
N SER A 694 -5.32 6.28 13.10
CA SER A 694 -5.14 4.86 13.48
C SER A 694 -4.23 4.10 12.50
N MET A 695 -4.31 4.41 11.20
CA MET A 695 -3.38 3.87 10.20
C MET A 695 -1.94 4.34 10.47
N ILE A 696 -1.77 5.62 10.77
CA ILE A 696 -0.46 6.24 11.06
C ILE A 696 0.16 5.62 12.32
N ASP A 697 -0.63 5.37 13.38
CA ASP A 697 -0.16 4.65 14.57
C ASP A 697 0.27 3.22 14.23
N MET A 698 -0.53 2.45 13.47
CA MET A 698 -0.16 1.08 13.09
C MET A 698 1.14 1.05 12.28
N VAL A 699 1.32 1.94 11.29
CA VAL A 699 2.56 2.04 10.49
C VAL A 699 3.76 2.45 11.35
N THR A 700 3.57 3.39 12.28
CA THR A 700 4.61 3.75 13.27
C THR A 700 4.99 2.54 14.15
N ARG A 701 4.01 1.69 14.47
CA ARG A 701 4.20 0.48 15.27
C ARG A 701 4.83 -0.68 14.48
N SER A 702 4.62 -0.79 13.16
CA SER A 702 5.37 -1.75 12.34
C SER A 702 6.83 -1.34 12.18
N GLN A 703 7.10 -0.07 11.92
CA GLN A 703 8.46 0.49 11.80
C GLN A 703 9.26 0.41 13.11
N THR A 704 8.63 0.64 14.27
CA THR A 704 9.30 0.43 15.56
C THR A 704 9.52 -1.05 15.91
N MET A 705 8.63 -1.96 15.49
CA MET A 705 8.86 -3.41 15.55
C MET A 705 9.89 -3.92 14.52
N LEU A 706 10.23 -3.13 13.49
CA LEU A 706 11.35 -3.42 12.59
C LEU A 706 12.71 -3.16 13.25
N LEU A 707 12.78 -2.22 14.19
CA LEU A 707 14.01 -1.81 14.90
C LEU A 707 14.19 -2.51 16.27
N GLY A 708 13.12 -3.09 16.84
CA GLY A 708 13.11 -3.61 18.21
C GLY A 708 13.42 -5.09 18.35
N ASN A 709 14.66 -5.43 18.74
CA ASN A 709 14.92 -6.69 19.46
C ASN A 709 14.16 -6.65 20.80
N PRO A 710 13.41 -7.71 21.20
CA PRO A 710 12.65 -7.73 22.45
C PRO A 710 13.58 -7.88 23.66
N SER A 711 14.22 -6.79 24.08
CA SER A 711 14.90 -6.73 25.36
C SER A 711 13.88 -6.77 26.49
N PRO A 712 14.00 -7.71 27.46
CA PRO A 712 13.05 -7.78 28.56
C PRO A 712 13.24 -6.55 29.46
N ARG A 713 12.24 -5.67 29.51
CA ARG A 713 12.18 -4.55 30.47
C ARG A 713 12.15 -5.09 31.89
N ARG A 714 13.33 -5.31 32.49
CA ARG A 714 13.47 -5.38 33.95
C ARG A 714 13.03 -4.04 34.51
N THR A 715 11.93 -4.04 35.25
CA THR A 715 11.53 -2.93 36.12
C THR A 715 12.60 -2.75 37.18
N LEU A 716 13.49 -1.79 36.99
CA LEU A 716 14.42 -1.35 38.01
C LEU A 716 13.62 -0.69 39.13
N SER A 717 13.39 -1.46 40.20
CA SER A 717 12.85 -0.95 41.46
C SER A 717 13.77 0.17 41.97
N THR A 718 13.24 1.39 42.06
CA THR A 718 13.93 2.51 42.70
C THR A 718 14.14 2.20 44.17
N THR A 719 15.39 1.97 44.57
CA THR A 719 15.79 1.76 45.96
C THR A 719 15.37 2.95 46.81
N GLN A 720 14.47 2.73 47.78
CA GLN A 720 14.11 3.75 48.75
C GLN A 720 15.34 4.12 49.60
N SER A 721 15.71 5.40 49.57
CA SER A 721 16.74 5.96 50.43
C SER A 721 16.23 6.09 51.86
N PHE A 722 16.76 5.30 52.79
CA PHE A 722 16.48 5.49 54.21
C PHE A 722 17.09 6.82 54.71
N PRO A 723 16.40 7.56 55.60
CA PRO A 723 16.95 8.77 56.20
C PRO A 723 18.10 8.44 57.16
N ALA A 724 19.14 9.26 57.15
CA ALA A 724 20.32 9.06 57.99
C ALA A 724 20.00 9.17 59.49
N LYS A 725 20.64 8.32 60.31
CA LYS A 725 20.71 8.48 61.77
C LYS A 725 22.08 8.99 62.19
N SER A 726 22.10 9.70 63.31
CA SER A 726 23.24 10.43 63.88
C SER A 726 24.44 9.56 64.21
N GLN A 727 25.65 10.06 63.91
CA GLN A 727 26.90 9.55 64.48
C GLN A 727 27.01 9.87 65.98
N PRO A 728 27.55 8.95 66.80
CA PRO A 728 28.07 9.25 68.13
C PRO A 728 29.61 9.22 68.14
N ARG A 729 30.23 10.40 68.34
CA ARG A 729 31.64 10.66 68.68
C ARG A 729 32.71 10.04 67.76
#